data_AF-A0A094PLR8-F1
#
_entry.id   AF-A0A094PLR8-F1
#
_cell.length_a   1.000
_cell.length_b   1.000
_cell.length_c   1.000
_cell.angle_alpha   90.00
_cell.angle_beta   90.00
_cell.angle_gamma   90.00
#
_symmetry.space_group_name_H-M   'P 1'
#
loop_
_entity.id
_entity.type
_entity.pdbx_description
1 polymer ?
#
loop_
_entity_poly.entity_id
_entity_poly.type
_entity_poly.pdbx_seq_one_letter_code
_entity_poly.pdbx_strand_id
1 'polypeptide(L)'
;MNTEMNNSDIQDELTGPSVRAQEWTATLKSMSTTAVLLGATLMVLSVLHPDLILRNNTPTGGDMGAHVWGPAYLRDVLLPHWRLTGWSMDWYAGLPVYRFYMVVPALAIVALDVVLPYGIAFKIIVAAGLVAFPVCVYIMGRVSKLLYPLPELMVVGATMFLFDESFTIYGGNIASTMAGEFSHSIALAFAILGLGFFARGLDDGKHRGWAALFIALSALSHGIVLLFVFGGAVLMLLMRLDRQRLKFGITTLSCAVFLSAFWVIPFLGGHAFMTDMKYGSEPGGGSFKTMWDMYFPLATNLDIMLMTLAMIGFVGSVYRRRFLGMWMGVYIVVLMIGVKVAQGGLPVIGLLWNPRILPFMYLLRYMLAAIGAYEAALFIRRTVAVQRNPLQMPSAPTTNTSTSVLWLVATFCLVVLGVRYQSLPFATLKSNATGTSYGWGPVSFPAHRAFSDGWSRWNFEGYEGKTTFSEYNGVVQAMKKLGEDPAHGCGHALWENSGDLNKYGTTMALMLLPYWTDGCIGSMEGLFFEAAGSTPYHFISAAALSKQSSNPVRELRYDNNDAVKGVAYMRMMGIRYYMAYTQEAITKADEQQDLTKVGTSGPWHLYEIADTTIVEPLAVQPVVVNERPGDKRERWLEIGSSYFQHMNEWSALPVDHGPDDWQRVDVEADASRSVGEPGGPGRQVDIVKPTAGSTIKTVSLDPVVVSDVQVEQESVSFAVDRVGVPVLVKVSYFPNWQVKGASRVYRAAPNMMVVVPTEKNVTLSYEPSQLDRSSYAVTLVGIVMAVFLFRRRFRYGVAMPARTDTEIEADPNGELSTDSLRD
;
A
#
# COMPACT_ATOMS: atom_id res chain seq x y z
N MET A 1 7.04 -52.70 -59.30
CA MET A 1 7.75 -53.19 -58.10
C MET A 1 8.26 -51.94 -57.41
N ASN A 2 7.47 -51.46 -56.43
CA ASN A 2 7.69 -50.23 -55.69
C ASN A 2 8.71 -50.48 -54.58
N THR A 3 9.63 -49.54 -54.41
CA THR A 3 10.23 -49.26 -53.11
C THR A 3 10.59 -47.77 -53.08
N GLU A 4 9.62 -46.96 -52.66
CA GLU A 4 9.89 -45.62 -52.12
C GLU A 4 10.69 -45.82 -50.83
N MET A 5 11.97 -45.44 -50.84
CA MET A 5 12.71 -45.24 -49.59
C MET A 5 12.23 -43.93 -48.98
N ASN A 6 11.66 -44.07 -47.78
CA ASN A 6 11.13 -43.00 -46.97
C ASN A 6 12.28 -42.07 -46.52
N ASN A 7 12.32 -40.84 -47.02
CA ASN A 7 13.33 -39.83 -46.66
C ASN A 7 13.27 -39.37 -45.19
N SER A 8 12.30 -39.85 -44.40
CA SER A 8 12.21 -39.56 -42.97
C SER A 8 13.24 -40.32 -42.13
N ASP A 9 13.67 -41.51 -42.57
CA ASP A 9 14.53 -42.37 -41.73
C ASP A 9 16.02 -42.03 -41.84
N ILE A 10 16.42 -41.28 -42.88
CA ILE A 10 17.82 -40.88 -43.11
C ILE A 10 18.17 -39.56 -42.38
N GLN A 11 17.17 -38.74 -42.00
CA GLN A 11 17.42 -37.55 -41.19
C GLN A 11 17.67 -37.86 -39.71
N ASP A 12 17.21 -39.01 -39.20
CA ASP A 12 17.39 -39.40 -37.80
C ASP A 12 18.78 -40.02 -37.51
N GLU A 13 19.49 -40.52 -38.53
CA GLU A 13 20.83 -41.13 -38.39
C GLU A 13 22.00 -40.14 -38.55
N LEU A 14 21.75 -38.92 -39.03
CA LEU A 14 22.79 -37.90 -39.27
C LEU A 14 22.93 -36.86 -38.15
N THR A 15 22.06 -36.84 -37.15
CA THR A 15 22.28 -36.07 -35.92
C THR A 15 23.24 -36.84 -35.01
N GLY A 16 24.52 -36.48 -35.02
CA GLY A 16 25.52 -37.13 -34.17
C GLY A 16 25.13 -37.15 -32.67
N PRO A 17 25.63 -38.12 -31.87
CA PRO A 17 25.25 -38.31 -30.47
C PRO A 17 25.43 -37.05 -29.58
N SER A 18 26.32 -36.14 -29.97
CA SER A 18 26.55 -34.85 -29.29
C SER A 18 25.41 -33.83 -29.49
N VAL A 19 24.80 -33.79 -30.68
CA VAL A 19 23.66 -32.90 -30.99
C VAL A 19 22.43 -33.34 -30.21
N ARG A 20 22.12 -34.65 -30.26
CA ARG A 20 21.02 -35.25 -29.49
C ARG A 20 21.20 -35.03 -27.98
N ALA A 21 22.42 -35.15 -27.45
CA ALA A 21 22.70 -34.88 -26.03
C ALA A 21 22.49 -33.39 -25.65
N GLN A 22 22.91 -32.46 -26.50
CA GLN A 22 22.67 -31.03 -26.29
C GLN A 22 21.18 -30.69 -26.32
N GLU A 23 20.42 -31.24 -27.27
CA GLU A 23 18.96 -31.10 -27.34
C GLU A 23 18.26 -31.63 -26.08
N TRP A 24 18.66 -32.81 -25.58
CA TRP A 24 18.15 -33.35 -24.33
C TRP A 24 18.44 -32.44 -23.12
N THR A 25 19.64 -31.87 -23.03
CA THR A 25 19.97 -30.96 -21.92
C THR A 25 19.20 -29.64 -21.99
N ALA A 26 18.97 -29.10 -23.18
CA ALA A 26 18.16 -27.90 -23.38
C ALA A 26 16.69 -28.18 -23.02
N THR A 27 16.17 -29.32 -23.46
CA THR A 27 14.81 -29.78 -23.15
C THR A 27 14.61 -29.96 -21.65
N LEU A 28 15.54 -30.64 -20.96
CA LEU A 28 15.48 -30.84 -19.52
C LEU A 28 15.48 -29.52 -18.75
N LYS A 29 16.35 -28.56 -19.11
CA LYS A 29 16.35 -27.21 -18.52
C LYS A 29 14.99 -26.55 -18.71
N SER A 30 14.47 -26.54 -19.95
CA SER A 30 13.18 -25.93 -20.28
C SER A 30 12.02 -26.54 -19.49
N MET A 31 11.97 -27.88 -19.39
CA MET A 31 10.96 -28.59 -18.61
C MET A 31 11.04 -28.23 -17.12
N SER A 32 12.25 -28.23 -16.54
CA SER A 32 12.47 -27.83 -15.14
C SER A 32 12.07 -26.39 -14.88
N THR A 33 12.47 -25.45 -15.74
CA THR A 33 12.08 -24.04 -15.65
C THR A 33 10.56 -23.91 -15.71
N THR A 34 9.91 -24.56 -16.67
CA THR A 34 8.45 -24.51 -16.84
C THR A 34 7.75 -25.07 -15.61
N ALA A 35 8.22 -26.21 -15.07
CA ALA A 35 7.64 -26.83 -13.90
C ALA A 35 7.78 -25.98 -12.64
N VAL A 36 8.92 -25.31 -12.44
CA VAL A 36 9.12 -24.38 -11.31
C VAL A 36 8.19 -23.18 -11.42
N LEU A 37 8.11 -22.55 -12.61
CA LEU A 37 7.25 -21.38 -12.82
C LEU A 37 5.77 -21.72 -12.70
N LEU A 38 5.32 -22.76 -13.39
CA LEU A 38 3.94 -23.21 -13.36
C LEU A 38 3.58 -23.70 -11.95
N GLY A 39 4.44 -24.47 -11.31
CA GLY A 39 4.24 -24.95 -9.93
C GLY A 39 4.09 -23.79 -8.94
N ALA A 40 5.00 -22.82 -8.95
CA ALA A 40 4.91 -21.62 -8.10
C ALA A 40 3.62 -20.84 -8.34
N THR A 41 3.24 -20.64 -9.60
CA THR A 41 2.03 -19.89 -9.98
C THR A 41 0.75 -20.63 -9.57
N LEU A 42 0.69 -21.94 -9.81
CA LEU A 42 -0.45 -22.78 -9.41
C LEU A 42 -0.59 -22.87 -7.89
N MET A 43 0.52 -22.89 -7.15
CA MET A 43 0.49 -22.83 -5.68
C MET A 43 -0.14 -21.53 -5.19
N VAL A 44 0.28 -20.39 -5.72
CA VAL A 44 -0.34 -19.10 -5.38
C VAL A 44 -1.82 -19.12 -5.73
N LEU A 45 -2.19 -19.55 -6.94
CA LEU A 45 -3.59 -19.65 -7.35
C LEU A 45 -4.42 -20.58 -6.45
N SER A 46 -3.85 -21.69 -5.97
CA SER A 46 -4.56 -22.63 -5.11
C SER A 46 -5.00 -22.02 -3.77
N VAL A 47 -4.22 -21.10 -3.22
CA VAL A 47 -4.52 -20.36 -1.98
C VAL A 47 -5.50 -19.22 -2.24
N LEU A 48 -5.46 -18.62 -3.44
CA LEU A 48 -6.31 -17.50 -3.82
C LEU A 48 -7.72 -17.91 -4.30
N HIS A 49 -8.02 -19.21 -4.42
CA HIS A 49 -9.34 -19.72 -4.80
C HIS A 49 -9.92 -19.11 -6.10
N PRO A 50 -9.49 -19.57 -7.29
CA PRO A 50 -9.87 -18.96 -8.56
C PRO A 50 -11.38 -18.98 -8.81
N ASP A 51 -12.09 -19.98 -8.29
CA ASP A 51 -13.56 -20.05 -8.30
C ASP A 51 -14.20 -18.88 -7.55
N LEU A 52 -13.64 -18.49 -6.39
CA LEU A 52 -14.10 -17.32 -5.64
C LEU A 52 -13.69 -16.02 -6.32
N ILE A 53 -12.51 -15.93 -6.94
CA ILE A 53 -12.10 -14.75 -7.73
C ILE A 53 -13.11 -14.48 -8.86
N LEU A 54 -13.55 -15.54 -9.55
CA LEU A 54 -14.46 -15.44 -10.69
C LEU A 54 -15.94 -15.35 -10.29
N ARG A 55 -16.28 -15.40 -9.00
CA ARG A 55 -17.66 -15.20 -8.52
C ARG A 55 -18.06 -13.73 -8.64
N ASN A 56 -19.26 -13.42 -9.11
CA ASN A 56 -19.73 -12.04 -9.16
C ASN A 56 -20.32 -11.60 -7.80
N ASN A 57 -19.47 -11.06 -6.93
CA ASN A 57 -19.81 -10.55 -5.59
C ASN A 57 -18.81 -9.45 -5.19
N THR A 58 -19.12 -8.70 -4.13
CA THR A 58 -18.30 -7.59 -3.65
C THR A 58 -17.26 -8.09 -2.65
N PRO A 59 -15.95 -7.99 -2.92
CA PRO A 59 -14.92 -8.50 -2.02
C PRO A 59 -14.93 -7.78 -0.67
N THR A 60 -14.53 -8.48 0.39
CA THR A 60 -14.52 -7.98 1.78
C THR A 60 -13.21 -8.32 2.50
N GLY A 61 -13.11 -8.04 3.81
CA GLY A 61 -11.96 -8.42 4.64
C GLY A 61 -10.90 -7.34 4.80
N GLY A 62 -10.44 -7.15 6.04
CA GLY A 62 -9.49 -6.09 6.39
C GLY A 62 -9.87 -4.74 5.80
N ASP A 63 -8.86 -4.02 5.32
CA ASP A 63 -9.00 -2.76 4.59
C ASP A 63 -9.53 -2.99 3.16
N MET A 64 -9.28 -4.18 2.59
CA MET A 64 -9.73 -4.55 1.25
C MET A 64 -11.25 -4.39 1.07
N GLY A 65 -12.03 -4.66 2.12
CA GLY A 65 -13.48 -4.51 2.08
C GLY A 65 -13.97 -3.08 1.86
N ALA A 66 -13.19 -2.05 2.19
CA ALA A 66 -13.55 -0.65 1.91
C ALA A 66 -12.91 -0.12 0.61
N HIS A 67 -11.86 -0.80 0.10
CA HIS A 67 -11.20 -0.40 -1.15
C HIS A 67 -12.10 -0.45 -2.39
N VAL A 68 -13.23 -1.19 -2.34
CA VAL A 68 -14.19 -1.24 -3.46
C VAL A 68 -14.85 0.11 -3.76
N TRP A 69 -14.86 1.05 -2.82
CA TRP A 69 -15.40 2.40 -3.06
C TRP A 69 -14.53 3.20 -4.04
N GLY A 70 -13.20 3.17 -3.87
CA GLY A 70 -12.30 4.06 -4.63
C GLY A 70 -12.38 3.91 -6.15
N PRO A 71 -12.21 2.70 -6.72
CA PRO A 71 -12.30 2.50 -8.17
C PRO A 71 -13.70 2.76 -8.71
N ALA A 72 -14.76 2.49 -7.94
CA ALA A 72 -16.13 2.85 -8.32
C ALA A 72 -16.28 4.38 -8.40
N TYR A 73 -15.81 5.12 -7.39
CA TYR A 73 -15.78 6.58 -7.40
C TYR A 73 -14.96 7.15 -8.57
N LEU A 74 -13.81 6.54 -8.87
CA LEU A 74 -12.98 6.90 -10.03
C LEU A 74 -13.76 6.74 -11.34
N ARG A 75 -14.48 5.62 -11.51
CA ARG A 75 -15.29 5.30 -12.69
C ARG A 75 -16.46 6.26 -12.86
N ASP A 76 -17.19 6.51 -11.77
CA ASP A 76 -18.51 7.15 -11.83
C ASP A 76 -18.44 8.68 -11.71
N VAL A 77 -17.41 9.22 -11.06
CA VAL A 77 -17.31 10.66 -10.77
C VAL A 77 -16.11 11.32 -11.47
N LEU A 78 -14.93 10.71 -11.43
CA LEU A 78 -13.70 11.39 -11.87
C LEU A 78 -13.40 11.21 -13.38
N LEU A 79 -13.42 9.98 -13.87
CA LEU A 79 -13.09 9.67 -15.27
C LEU A 79 -14.05 10.30 -16.30
N PRO A 80 -15.38 10.43 -16.05
CA PRO A 80 -16.28 11.14 -16.96
C PRO A 80 -15.88 12.61 -17.18
N HIS A 81 -15.11 13.18 -16.24
CA HIS A 81 -14.60 14.55 -16.30
C HIS A 81 -13.10 14.63 -16.65
N TRP A 82 -12.51 13.53 -17.14
CA TRP A 82 -11.09 13.43 -17.51
C TRP A 82 -10.14 13.72 -16.34
N ARG A 83 -10.55 13.38 -15.11
CA ARG A 83 -9.74 13.56 -13.90
C ARG A 83 -9.26 12.22 -13.34
N LEU A 84 -8.08 12.24 -12.73
CA LEU A 84 -7.52 11.11 -11.98
C LEU A 84 -7.55 11.31 -10.46
N THR A 85 -7.86 12.54 -10.03
CA THR A 85 -7.93 12.98 -8.63
C THR A 85 -9.05 13.99 -8.52
N GLY A 86 -9.72 14.06 -7.37
CA GLY A 86 -10.79 15.03 -7.13
C GLY A 86 -11.11 15.13 -5.64
N TRP A 87 -12.35 15.51 -5.33
CA TRP A 87 -12.87 15.56 -3.96
C TRP A 87 -14.10 14.70 -3.80
N SER A 88 -14.24 14.02 -2.67
CA SER A 88 -15.49 13.35 -2.30
C SER A 88 -15.98 13.80 -0.95
N MET A 89 -17.31 13.92 -0.81
CA MET A 89 -17.98 14.16 0.46
C MET A 89 -18.23 12.87 1.26
N ASP A 90 -17.94 11.70 0.70
CA ASP A 90 -18.42 10.41 1.21
C ASP A 90 -17.81 10.02 2.56
N TRP A 91 -16.54 10.40 2.81
CA TRP A 91 -15.80 10.09 4.04
C TRP A 91 -15.27 11.33 4.77
N TYR A 92 -15.20 11.26 6.10
CA TYR A 92 -14.56 12.26 6.99
C TYR A 92 -15.05 13.71 6.81
N ALA A 93 -16.29 13.93 6.40
CA ALA A 93 -16.79 15.25 5.98
C ALA A 93 -15.99 15.87 4.81
N GLY A 94 -15.34 15.04 4.00
CA GLY A 94 -14.64 15.43 2.79
C GLY A 94 -13.19 14.96 2.75
N LEU A 95 -12.75 14.45 1.59
CA LEU A 95 -11.34 14.08 1.35
C LEU A 95 -10.89 14.29 -0.11
N PRO A 96 -9.59 14.59 -0.34
CA PRO A 96 -9.01 14.63 -1.66
C PRO A 96 -8.71 13.20 -2.19
N VAL A 97 -9.56 12.70 -3.08
CA VAL A 97 -9.48 11.34 -3.62
C VAL A 97 -8.30 11.17 -4.56
N TYR A 98 -7.54 10.08 -4.40
CA TYR A 98 -6.31 9.74 -5.15
C TYR A 98 -5.18 10.78 -5.10
N ARG A 99 -5.28 11.78 -4.22
CA ARG A 99 -4.21 12.74 -3.97
C ARG A 99 -3.04 12.11 -3.22
N PHE A 100 -3.37 11.33 -2.19
CA PHE A 100 -2.39 10.68 -1.30
C PHE A 100 -2.35 9.16 -1.44
N TYR A 101 -3.29 8.60 -2.20
CA TYR A 101 -3.39 7.17 -2.52
C TYR A 101 -3.21 6.93 -4.02
N MET A 102 -2.80 5.70 -4.37
CA MET A 102 -2.32 5.35 -5.69
C MET A 102 -3.46 5.07 -6.67
N VAL A 103 -3.37 5.61 -7.87
CA VAL A 103 -4.46 5.55 -8.86
C VAL A 103 -4.30 4.40 -9.87
N VAL A 104 -3.09 3.91 -10.13
CA VAL A 104 -2.84 2.92 -11.20
C VAL A 104 -3.55 1.58 -10.99
N PRO A 105 -3.52 0.96 -9.79
CA PRO A 105 -4.30 -0.26 -9.56
C PRO A 105 -5.81 -0.04 -9.72
N ALA A 106 -6.33 1.12 -9.29
CA ALA A 106 -7.74 1.46 -9.46
C ALA A 106 -8.12 1.63 -10.94
N LEU A 107 -7.27 2.29 -11.74
CA LEU A 107 -7.46 2.39 -13.20
C LEU A 107 -7.46 1.02 -13.87
N ALA A 108 -6.61 0.08 -13.41
CA ALA A 108 -6.60 -1.28 -13.94
C ALA A 108 -7.90 -2.03 -13.62
N ILE A 109 -8.48 -1.81 -12.43
CA ILE A 109 -9.79 -2.37 -12.04
C ILE A 109 -10.87 -1.81 -12.97
N VAL A 110 -10.96 -0.49 -13.11
CA VAL A 110 -11.96 0.16 -13.97
C VAL A 110 -11.81 -0.24 -15.43
N ALA A 111 -10.58 -0.36 -15.94
CA ALA A 111 -10.33 -0.81 -17.30
C ALA A 111 -10.82 -2.25 -17.54
N LEU A 112 -10.69 -3.12 -16.54
CA LEU A 112 -11.16 -4.51 -16.62
C LEU A 112 -12.69 -4.60 -16.41
N ASP A 113 -13.26 -3.71 -15.61
CA ASP A 113 -14.71 -3.57 -15.38
C ASP A 113 -15.49 -3.24 -16.68
N VAL A 114 -14.83 -2.69 -17.71
CA VAL A 114 -15.43 -2.46 -19.04
C VAL A 114 -15.91 -3.77 -19.69
N VAL A 115 -15.25 -4.90 -19.38
CA VAL A 115 -15.51 -6.20 -20.03
C VAL A 115 -15.89 -7.32 -19.05
N LEU A 116 -15.69 -7.13 -17.75
CA LEU A 116 -16.04 -8.08 -16.69
C LEU A 116 -16.85 -7.37 -15.60
N PRO A 117 -17.74 -8.07 -14.87
CA PRO A 117 -18.40 -7.48 -13.70
C PRO A 117 -17.42 -6.92 -12.67
N TYR A 118 -17.76 -5.77 -12.08
CA TYR A 118 -16.91 -5.02 -11.14
C TYR A 118 -16.24 -5.87 -10.06
N GLY A 119 -17.01 -6.73 -9.38
CA GLY A 119 -16.48 -7.61 -8.33
C GLY A 119 -15.41 -8.57 -8.84
N ILE A 120 -15.59 -9.14 -10.04
CA ILE A 120 -14.63 -10.03 -10.69
C ILE A 120 -13.39 -9.23 -11.11
N ALA A 121 -13.59 -8.09 -11.76
CA ALA A 121 -12.50 -7.21 -12.19
C ALA A 121 -11.61 -6.80 -11.02
N PHE A 122 -12.23 -6.38 -9.90
CA PHE A 122 -11.55 -6.01 -8.67
C PHE A 122 -10.67 -7.16 -8.16
N LYS A 123 -11.25 -8.36 -7.97
CA LYS A 123 -10.53 -9.51 -7.41
C LYS A 123 -9.40 -10.02 -8.31
N ILE A 124 -9.58 -9.96 -9.63
CA ILE A 124 -8.50 -10.30 -10.57
C ILE A 124 -7.31 -9.36 -10.39
N ILE A 125 -7.54 -8.05 -10.30
CA ILE A 125 -6.44 -7.09 -10.10
C ILE A 125 -5.79 -7.25 -8.73
N VAL A 126 -6.57 -7.49 -7.67
CA VAL A 126 -6.03 -7.81 -6.33
C VAL A 126 -5.06 -9.01 -6.39
N ALA A 127 -5.42 -10.06 -7.13
CA ALA A 127 -4.59 -11.26 -7.28
C ALA A 127 -3.42 -11.08 -8.26
N ALA A 128 -3.50 -10.13 -9.20
CA ALA A 128 -2.58 -10.02 -10.33
C ALA A 128 -1.11 -9.86 -9.91
N GLY A 129 -0.85 -9.04 -8.88
CA GLY A 129 0.51 -8.82 -8.36
C GLY A 129 1.14 -10.11 -7.87
N LEU A 130 0.43 -10.90 -7.07
CA LEU A 130 0.88 -12.17 -6.51
C LEU A 130 1.09 -13.24 -7.60
N VAL A 131 0.14 -13.36 -8.52
CA VAL A 131 0.16 -14.38 -9.59
C VAL A 131 1.28 -14.09 -10.61
N ALA A 132 1.52 -12.82 -10.94
CA ALA A 132 2.58 -12.43 -11.87
C ALA A 132 3.98 -12.48 -11.24
N PHE A 133 4.08 -12.46 -9.91
CA PHE A 133 5.34 -12.28 -9.19
C PHE A 133 6.42 -13.35 -9.51
N PRO A 134 6.11 -14.66 -9.52
CA PRO A 134 7.09 -15.70 -9.90
C PRO A 134 7.72 -15.46 -11.28
N VAL A 135 6.90 -15.10 -12.26
CA VAL A 135 7.36 -14.82 -13.63
C VAL A 135 8.21 -13.55 -13.67
N CYS A 136 7.84 -12.51 -12.93
CA CYS A 136 8.62 -11.27 -12.85
C CYS A 136 10.03 -11.52 -12.30
N VAL A 137 10.14 -12.32 -11.23
CA VAL A 137 11.43 -12.69 -10.62
C VAL A 137 12.29 -13.52 -11.58
N TYR A 138 11.68 -14.45 -12.30
CA TYR A 138 12.38 -15.21 -13.34
C TYR A 138 12.92 -14.31 -14.45
N ILE A 139 12.09 -13.39 -14.96
CA ILE A 139 12.50 -12.42 -15.98
C ILE A 139 13.67 -11.58 -15.47
N MET A 140 13.62 -11.07 -14.23
CA MET A 140 14.74 -10.33 -13.62
C MET A 140 16.04 -11.15 -13.63
N GLY A 141 15.99 -12.41 -13.19
CA GLY A 141 17.15 -13.30 -13.17
C GLY A 141 17.71 -13.58 -14.58
N ARG A 142 16.83 -13.88 -15.55
CA ARG A 142 17.21 -14.16 -16.94
C ARG A 142 17.78 -12.95 -17.66
N VAL A 143 17.09 -11.80 -17.57
CA VAL A 143 17.51 -10.54 -18.18
C VAL A 143 18.85 -10.08 -17.59
N SER A 144 19.09 -10.32 -16.30
CA SER A 144 20.38 -10.06 -15.64
C SER A 144 21.48 -11.09 -15.97
N LYS A 145 21.24 -12.01 -16.92
CA LYS A 145 22.17 -13.07 -17.34
C LYS A 145 22.64 -13.99 -16.21
N LEU A 146 21.77 -14.29 -15.25
CA LEU A 146 22.05 -15.39 -14.33
C LEU A 146 21.93 -16.72 -15.07
N LEU A 147 22.93 -17.58 -14.88
CA LEU A 147 22.98 -18.91 -15.47
C LEU A 147 22.00 -19.85 -14.78
N TYR A 148 21.50 -20.84 -15.52
CA TYR A 148 20.68 -21.91 -14.97
C TYR A 148 21.45 -22.65 -13.86
N PRO A 149 20.83 -22.93 -12.69
CA PRO A 149 19.40 -22.81 -12.35
C PRO A 149 19.08 -21.61 -11.43
N LEU A 150 19.91 -20.56 -11.44
CA LEU A 150 19.79 -19.45 -10.49
C LEU A 150 18.50 -18.63 -10.64
N PRO A 151 18.02 -18.29 -11.86
CA PRO A 151 16.71 -17.66 -12.02
C PRO A 151 15.58 -18.48 -11.42
N GLU A 152 15.59 -19.80 -11.61
CA GLU A 152 14.58 -20.73 -11.07
C GLU A 152 14.66 -20.80 -9.53
N LEU A 153 15.86 -20.81 -8.96
CA LEU A 153 16.05 -20.75 -7.50
C LEU A 153 15.56 -19.43 -6.90
N MET A 154 15.77 -18.30 -7.59
CA MET A 154 15.19 -17.03 -7.17
C MET A 154 13.66 -17.09 -7.14
N VAL A 155 13.03 -17.76 -8.11
CA VAL A 155 11.58 -18.00 -8.08
C VAL A 155 11.18 -18.79 -6.85
N VAL A 156 11.87 -19.89 -6.55
CA VAL A 156 11.60 -20.70 -5.35
C VAL A 156 11.70 -19.83 -4.08
N GLY A 157 12.75 -19.03 -3.95
CA GLY A 157 12.92 -18.10 -2.82
C GLY A 157 11.79 -17.06 -2.74
N ALA A 158 11.45 -16.42 -3.87
CA ALA A 158 10.37 -15.45 -3.94
C ALA A 158 8.99 -16.07 -3.61
N THR A 159 8.74 -17.31 -4.03
CA THR A 159 7.53 -18.05 -3.63
C THR A 159 7.50 -18.28 -2.12
N MET A 160 8.61 -18.66 -1.50
CA MET A 160 8.66 -18.76 -0.03
C MET A 160 8.35 -17.43 0.66
N PHE A 161 8.80 -16.29 0.12
CA PHE A 161 8.45 -14.96 0.61
C PHE A 161 6.94 -14.66 0.48
N LEU A 162 6.30 -15.00 -0.65
CA LEU A 162 4.85 -14.79 -0.82
C LEU A 162 4.02 -15.53 0.24
N PHE A 163 4.53 -16.68 0.71
CA PHE A 163 3.89 -17.56 1.68
C PHE A 163 4.37 -17.33 3.13
N ASP A 164 5.25 -16.34 3.35
CA ASP A 164 5.70 -15.97 4.69
C ASP A 164 4.54 -15.36 5.49
N GLU A 165 4.20 -15.96 6.63
CA GLU A 165 3.11 -15.55 7.51
C GLU A 165 3.59 -14.84 8.78
N SER A 166 4.89 -14.53 8.86
CA SER A 166 5.46 -13.80 10.00
C SER A 166 5.04 -12.33 10.08
N PHE A 167 4.43 -11.80 9.02
CA PHE A 167 3.85 -10.46 8.95
C PHE A 167 2.60 -10.43 8.08
N THR A 168 1.65 -9.55 8.42
CA THR A 168 0.31 -9.53 7.80
C THR A 168 -0.11 -8.19 7.22
N ILE A 169 0.63 -7.10 7.47
CA ILE A 169 0.23 -5.74 7.05
C ILE A 169 1.41 -4.89 6.54
N TYR A 170 2.55 -5.52 6.22
CA TYR A 170 3.73 -4.79 5.77
C TYR A 170 3.84 -4.67 4.25
N GLY A 171 3.35 -5.68 3.51
CA GLY A 171 3.24 -5.64 2.06
C GLY A 171 3.89 -6.82 1.33
N GLY A 172 3.38 -7.14 0.13
CA GLY A 172 4.04 -8.03 -0.84
C GLY A 172 3.75 -9.53 -0.70
N ASN A 173 3.46 -10.04 0.50
CA ASN A 173 3.04 -11.43 0.70
C ASN A 173 1.51 -11.61 0.54
N ILE A 174 1.03 -12.85 0.57
CA ILE A 174 -0.40 -13.19 0.45
C ILE A 174 -1.19 -12.55 1.59
N ALA A 175 -0.72 -12.67 2.83
CA ALA A 175 -1.41 -12.14 4.01
C ALA A 175 -1.61 -10.62 3.93
N SER A 176 -0.55 -9.85 3.58
CA SER A 176 -0.66 -8.39 3.42
C SER A 176 -1.55 -8.01 2.25
N THR A 177 -1.47 -8.73 1.13
CA THR A 177 -2.38 -8.49 -0.01
C THR A 177 -3.84 -8.66 0.42
N MET A 178 -4.14 -9.69 1.22
CA MET A 178 -5.50 -9.92 1.75
C MET A 178 -5.88 -8.96 2.88
N ALA A 179 -4.92 -8.35 3.57
CA ALA A 179 -5.22 -7.27 4.51
C ALA A 179 -5.69 -5.98 3.80
N GLY A 180 -5.35 -5.78 2.52
CA GLY A 180 -5.66 -4.58 1.73
C GLY A 180 -4.47 -4.06 0.92
N GLU A 181 -3.27 -4.58 1.13
CA GLU A 181 -2.01 -4.11 0.50
C GLU A 181 -1.78 -4.69 -0.91
N PHE A 182 -2.84 -4.85 -1.71
CA PHE A 182 -2.73 -5.44 -3.05
C PHE A 182 -2.03 -4.51 -4.05
N SER A 183 -2.16 -3.19 -3.85
CA SER A 183 -1.40 -2.19 -4.60
C SER A 183 0.12 -2.35 -4.39
N HIS A 184 0.54 -2.73 -3.17
CA HIS A 184 1.93 -3.05 -2.86
C HIS A 184 2.42 -4.29 -3.61
N SER A 185 1.64 -5.37 -3.70
CA SER A 185 2.07 -6.59 -4.42
C SER A 185 2.21 -6.35 -5.92
N ILE A 186 1.30 -5.56 -6.53
CA ILE A 186 1.40 -5.12 -7.93
C ILE A 186 2.64 -4.25 -8.14
N ALA A 187 2.86 -3.26 -7.27
CA ALA A 187 4.03 -2.39 -7.35
C ALA A 187 5.35 -3.15 -7.22
N LEU A 188 5.39 -4.19 -6.38
CA LEU A 188 6.57 -5.04 -6.17
C LEU A 188 6.88 -5.89 -7.42
N ALA A 189 5.86 -6.41 -8.11
CA ALA A 189 6.04 -7.11 -9.38
C ALA A 189 6.66 -6.19 -10.45
N PHE A 190 6.15 -4.95 -10.58
CA PHE A 190 6.75 -3.95 -11.46
C PHE A 190 8.17 -3.55 -11.02
N ALA A 191 8.44 -3.43 -9.72
CA ALA A 191 9.77 -3.11 -9.21
C ALA A 191 10.80 -4.15 -9.65
N ILE A 192 10.48 -5.44 -9.53
CA ILE A 192 11.36 -6.54 -9.92
C ILE A 192 11.67 -6.51 -11.42
N LEU A 193 10.67 -6.27 -12.27
CA LEU A 193 10.89 -6.09 -13.70
C LEU A 193 11.75 -4.86 -14.00
N GLY A 194 11.42 -3.72 -13.40
CA GLY A 194 12.15 -2.47 -13.56
C GLY A 194 13.62 -2.59 -13.18
N LEU A 195 13.92 -3.19 -12.02
CA LEU A 195 15.27 -3.45 -11.54
C LEU A 195 16.02 -4.45 -12.44
N GLY A 196 15.35 -5.48 -12.96
CA GLY A 196 15.95 -6.42 -13.92
C GLY A 196 16.36 -5.74 -15.23
N PHE A 197 15.48 -4.95 -15.83
CA PHE A 197 15.80 -4.19 -17.05
C PHE A 197 16.85 -3.12 -16.78
N PHE A 198 16.82 -2.46 -15.62
CA PHE A 198 17.81 -1.46 -15.24
C PHE A 198 19.20 -2.08 -15.06
N ALA A 199 19.31 -3.19 -14.33
CA ALA A 199 20.55 -3.94 -14.16
C ALA A 199 21.14 -4.36 -15.51
N ARG A 200 20.31 -4.86 -16.41
CA ARG A 200 20.75 -5.24 -17.76
C ARG A 200 21.18 -4.04 -18.60
N GLY A 201 20.44 -2.94 -18.53
CA GLY A 201 20.78 -1.72 -19.26
C GLY A 201 22.07 -1.06 -18.77
N LEU A 202 22.44 -1.21 -17.49
CA LEU A 202 23.78 -0.84 -17.01
C LEU A 202 24.89 -1.67 -17.68
N ASP A 203 24.62 -2.89 -18.14
CA ASP A 203 25.61 -3.73 -18.83
C ASP A 203 25.75 -3.41 -20.31
N ASP A 204 24.65 -3.18 -21.03
CA ASP A 204 24.67 -3.09 -22.50
C ASP A 204 24.05 -1.82 -23.09
N GLY A 205 23.55 -0.91 -22.25
CA GLY A 205 22.92 0.35 -22.65
C GLY A 205 21.50 0.17 -23.20
N LYS A 206 20.98 -1.06 -23.30
CA LYS A 206 19.65 -1.35 -23.83
C LYS A 206 18.58 -1.22 -22.74
N HIS A 207 17.32 -1.37 -23.12
CA HIS A 207 16.16 -1.41 -22.19
C HIS A 207 15.84 -0.15 -21.38
N ARG A 208 16.42 1.02 -21.70
CA ARG A 208 16.14 2.30 -21.01
C ARG A 208 14.65 2.60 -20.87
N GLY A 209 13.91 2.51 -21.97
CA GLY A 209 12.47 2.76 -21.96
C GLY A 209 11.71 1.78 -21.06
N TRP A 210 12.00 0.48 -21.14
CA TRP A 210 11.37 -0.54 -20.30
C TRP A 210 11.70 -0.37 -18.82
N ALA A 211 12.97 -0.11 -18.49
CA ALA A 211 13.38 0.18 -17.12
C ALA A 211 12.65 1.42 -16.58
N ALA A 212 12.63 2.54 -17.33
CA ALA A 212 11.93 3.75 -16.91
C ALA A 212 10.42 3.53 -16.72
N LEU A 213 9.77 2.81 -17.64
CA LEU A 213 8.35 2.50 -17.59
C LEU A 213 7.99 1.67 -16.34
N PHE A 214 8.69 0.56 -16.10
CA PHE A 214 8.37 -0.31 -14.96
C PHE A 214 8.74 0.31 -13.61
N ILE A 215 9.81 1.12 -13.55
CA ILE A 215 10.13 1.90 -12.34
C ILE A 215 9.02 2.93 -12.08
N ALA A 216 8.53 3.63 -13.11
CA ALA A 216 7.44 4.58 -12.97
C ALA A 216 6.11 3.91 -12.58
N LEU A 217 5.75 2.78 -13.20
CA LEU A 217 4.56 2.01 -12.85
C LEU A 217 4.62 1.50 -11.40
N SER A 218 5.77 1.00 -10.97
CA SER A 218 5.99 0.61 -9.57
C SER A 218 5.75 1.79 -8.62
N ALA A 219 6.35 2.95 -8.92
CA ALA A 219 6.20 4.17 -8.12
C ALA A 219 4.75 4.68 -8.07
N LEU A 220 4.01 4.60 -9.18
CA LEU A 220 2.61 5.03 -9.29
C LEU A 220 1.61 4.01 -8.73
N SER A 221 2.05 2.77 -8.47
CA SER A 221 1.22 1.73 -7.84
C SER A 221 1.37 1.71 -6.32
N HIS A 222 2.53 2.08 -5.76
CA HIS A 222 2.72 2.14 -4.30
C HIS A 222 3.88 3.05 -3.86
N GLY A 223 3.59 4.02 -2.99
CA GLY A 223 4.55 5.03 -2.52
C GLY A 223 5.67 4.48 -1.66
N ILE A 224 5.44 3.38 -0.92
CA ILE A 224 6.52 2.73 -0.15
C ILE A 224 7.44 1.93 -1.07
N VAL A 225 6.88 1.26 -2.10
CA VAL A 225 7.67 0.48 -3.06
C VAL A 225 8.49 1.40 -3.97
N LEU A 226 8.05 2.65 -4.18
CA LEU A 226 8.84 3.72 -4.79
C LEU A 226 10.23 3.83 -4.13
N LEU A 227 10.30 3.83 -2.80
CA LEU A 227 11.56 3.93 -2.06
C LEU A 227 12.48 2.73 -2.37
N PHE A 228 11.90 1.54 -2.44
CA PHE A 228 12.62 0.31 -2.76
C PHE A 228 13.15 0.30 -4.21
N VAL A 229 12.31 0.64 -5.18
CA VAL A 229 12.70 0.55 -6.60
C VAL A 229 13.72 1.64 -6.96
N PHE A 230 13.54 2.88 -6.49
CA PHE A 230 14.49 3.96 -6.74
C PHE A 230 15.78 3.76 -5.94
N GLY A 231 15.69 3.42 -4.66
CA GLY A 231 16.86 3.12 -3.82
C GLY A 231 17.68 1.97 -4.38
N GLY A 232 17.00 0.89 -4.80
CA GLY A 232 17.63 -0.26 -5.44
C GLY A 232 18.34 0.10 -6.75
N ALA A 233 17.69 0.87 -7.63
CA ALA A 233 18.28 1.29 -8.90
C ALA A 233 19.47 2.26 -8.72
N VAL A 234 19.37 3.21 -7.77
CA VAL A 234 20.49 4.11 -7.42
C VAL A 234 21.66 3.29 -6.89
N LEU A 235 21.41 2.34 -5.99
CA LEU A 235 22.46 1.46 -5.47
C LEU A 235 23.12 0.63 -6.59
N MET A 236 22.35 0.09 -7.54
CA MET A 236 22.90 -0.60 -8.70
C MET A 236 23.83 0.29 -9.53
N LEU A 237 23.45 1.55 -9.74
CA LEU A 237 24.28 2.53 -10.44
C LEU A 237 25.56 2.85 -9.67
N LEU A 238 25.47 3.08 -8.36
CA LEU A 238 26.62 3.42 -7.50
C LEU A 238 27.65 2.29 -7.45
N MET A 239 27.20 1.04 -7.34
CA MET A 239 28.07 -0.14 -7.33
C MET A 239 28.82 -0.36 -8.65
N ARG A 240 28.44 0.33 -9.72
CA ARG A 240 28.99 0.19 -11.07
C ARG A 240 29.32 1.53 -11.70
N LEU A 241 29.62 2.54 -10.90
CA LEU A 241 29.70 3.92 -11.36
C LEU A 241 30.81 4.11 -12.41
N ASP A 242 30.41 4.51 -13.62
CA ASP A 242 31.29 5.04 -14.67
C ASP A 242 30.53 6.10 -15.47
N ARG A 243 31.24 6.89 -16.30
CA ARG A 243 30.62 8.02 -17.04
C ARG A 243 29.46 7.59 -17.94
N GLN A 244 29.56 6.43 -18.57
CA GLN A 244 28.55 5.98 -19.52
C GLN A 244 27.33 5.42 -18.78
N ARG A 245 27.53 4.60 -17.75
CA ARG A 245 26.46 4.11 -16.87
C ARG A 245 25.79 5.22 -16.09
N LEU A 246 26.52 6.25 -15.67
CA LEU A 246 25.95 7.44 -15.05
C LEU A 246 25.00 8.15 -16.01
N LYS A 247 25.40 8.34 -17.28
CA LYS A 247 24.50 8.91 -18.30
C LYS A 247 23.27 8.05 -18.54
N PHE A 248 23.44 6.72 -18.65
CA PHE A 248 22.32 5.77 -18.74
C PHE A 248 21.39 5.90 -17.54
N GLY A 249 21.93 5.88 -16.33
CA GLY A 249 21.19 5.86 -15.08
C GLY A 249 20.41 7.15 -14.86
N ILE A 250 21.08 8.31 -14.96
CA ILE A 250 20.44 9.63 -14.83
C ILE A 250 19.27 9.74 -15.80
N THR A 251 19.50 9.48 -17.07
CA THR A 251 18.44 9.65 -18.07
C THR A 251 17.29 8.66 -17.91
N THR A 252 17.54 7.43 -17.46
CA THR A 252 16.49 6.43 -17.22
C THR A 252 15.67 6.79 -15.98
N LEU A 253 16.34 7.17 -14.88
CA LEU A 253 15.69 7.55 -13.63
C LEU A 253 14.96 8.89 -13.75
N SER A 254 15.52 9.88 -14.44
CA SER A 254 14.82 11.14 -14.74
C SER A 254 13.56 10.90 -15.57
N CYS A 255 13.62 10.00 -16.56
CA CYS A 255 12.42 9.62 -17.32
C CYS A 255 11.37 8.98 -16.41
N ALA A 256 11.77 8.09 -15.50
CA ALA A 256 10.85 7.46 -14.55
C ALA A 256 10.20 8.49 -13.61
N VAL A 257 10.99 9.43 -13.08
CA VAL A 257 10.50 10.54 -12.24
C VAL A 257 9.52 11.43 -13.01
N PHE A 258 9.81 11.75 -14.27
CA PHE A 258 8.90 12.56 -15.07
C PHE A 258 7.61 11.80 -15.38
N LEU A 259 7.67 10.51 -15.71
CA LEU A 259 6.47 9.70 -15.93
C LEU A 259 5.57 9.59 -14.69
N SER A 260 6.13 9.66 -13.48
CA SER A 260 5.36 9.63 -12.23
C SER A 260 4.98 11.01 -11.69
N ALA A 261 5.36 12.09 -12.38
CA ALA A 261 5.29 13.45 -11.85
C ALA A 261 3.86 13.93 -11.56
N PHE A 262 2.86 13.53 -12.37
CA PHE A 262 1.46 13.94 -12.20
C PHE A 262 0.88 13.52 -10.85
N TRP A 263 1.47 12.51 -10.20
CA TRP A 263 1.05 12.05 -8.88
C TRP A 263 2.06 12.46 -7.80
N VAL A 264 3.36 12.25 -8.04
CA VAL A 264 4.42 12.51 -7.05
C VAL A 264 4.54 14.00 -6.70
N ILE A 265 4.45 14.91 -7.68
CA ILE A 265 4.57 16.35 -7.41
C ILE A 265 3.38 16.84 -6.57
N PRO A 266 2.12 16.55 -6.96
CA PRO A 266 0.95 16.84 -6.14
C PRO A 266 1.01 16.24 -4.72
N PHE A 267 1.43 14.98 -4.60
CA PHE A 267 1.62 14.31 -3.31
C PHE A 267 2.57 15.10 -2.41
N LEU A 268 3.78 15.40 -2.89
CA LEU A 268 4.80 16.13 -2.14
C LEU A 268 4.37 17.57 -1.84
N GLY A 269 3.68 18.24 -2.76
CA GLY A 269 3.17 19.60 -2.53
C GLY A 269 2.02 19.66 -1.52
N GLY A 270 1.29 18.55 -1.31
CA GLY A 270 0.14 18.48 -0.43
C GLY A 270 0.39 17.81 0.93
N HIS A 271 1.56 17.20 1.16
CA HIS A 271 1.81 16.34 2.33
C HIS A 271 1.59 17.01 3.71
N ALA A 272 1.67 18.34 3.79
CA ALA A 272 1.41 19.12 4.99
C ALA A 272 -0.08 19.18 5.39
N PHE A 273 -0.98 18.68 4.55
CA PHE A 273 -2.41 18.56 4.82
C PHE A 273 -2.86 17.11 5.09
N MET A 274 -1.92 16.16 5.04
CA MET A 274 -2.19 14.77 5.44
C MET A 274 -2.33 14.67 6.95
N THR A 275 -3.11 13.70 7.41
CA THR A 275 -3.14 13.30 8.81
C THR A 275 -1.94 12.39 9.09
N ASP A 276 -1.19 12.69 10.15
CA ASP A 276 -0.19 11.77 10.70
C ASP A 276 -0.88 10.79 11.66
N MET A 277 -0.85 9.50 11.33
CA MET A 277 -1.37 8.45 12.19
C MET A 277 -0.52 8.25 13.47
N LYS A 278 0.67 8.86 13.51
CA LYS A 278 1.66 8.78 14.58
C LYS A 278 2.04 7.34 14.89
N TYR A 279 2.18 6.51 13.85
CA TYR A 279 2.63 5.12 14.00
C TYR A 279 4.01 5.10 14.63
N GLY A 280 4.10 4.57 15.85
CA GLY A 280 5.36 4.47 16.56
C GLY A 280 6.33 3.51 15.87
N SER A 281 7.62 3.86 15.91
CA SER A 281 8.68 2.99 15.45
C SER A 281 8.83 1.79 16.36
N GLU A 282 8.72 0.57 15.84
CA GLU A 282 8.76 -0.62 16.70
C GLU A 282 10.21 -0.86 17.16
N PRO A 283 10.50 -1.14 18.46
CA PRO A 283 9.87 -2.22 19.25
C PRO A 283 9.44 -1.90 20.71
N GLY A 284 8.60 -2.79 21.29
CA GLY A 284 8.21 -2.85 22.72
C GLY A 284 6.76 -2.47 23.06
N GLY A 285 6.05 -1.87 22.10
CA GLY A 285 4.60 -1.58 22.15
C GLY A 285 3.92 -1.81 20.79
N GLY A 286 4.46 -2.73 20.00
CA GLY A 286 4.01 -3.13 18.66
C GLY A 286 4.15 -4.64 18.45
N SER A 287 4.20 -5.11 17.20
CA SER A 287 4.28 -6.55 16.89
C SER A 287 5.58 -7.22 17.35
N PHE A 288 6.64 -6.43 17.57
CA PHE A 288 7.98 -6.93 17.93
C PHE A 288 8.48 -6.36 19.26
N LYS A 289 9.23 -7.19 20.00
CA LYS A 289 9.82 -6.82 21.30
C LYS A 289 11.18 -6.15 21.15
N THR A 290 11.92 -6.47 20.10
CA THR A 290 13.23 -5.90 19.80
C THR A 290 13.40 -5.64 18.30
N MET A 291 14.39 -4.81 17.93
CA MET A 291 14.75 -4.61 16.52
C MET A 291 15.29 -5.91 15.89
N TRP A 292 15.87 -6.80 16.70
CA TRP A 292 16.31 -8.11 16.22
C TRP A 292 15.13 -8.98 15.80
N ASP A 293 14.04 -8.97 16.57
CA ASP A 293 12.82 -9.71 16.21
C ASP A 293 12.19 -9.17 14.91
N MET A 294 12.34 -7.87 14.62
CA MET A 294 11.93 -7.30 13.33
C MET A 294 12.77 -7.84 12.17
N TYR A 295 14.09 -7.96 12.31
CA TYR A 295 14.94 -8.47 11.22
C TYR A 295 14.85 -9.99 11.04
N PHE A 296 14.50 -10.70 12.11
CA PHE A 296 14.46 -12.16 12.19
C PHE A 296 13.14 -12.60 12.85
N PRO A 297 12.00 -12.52 12.12
CA PRO A 297 10.67 -12.73 12.70
C PRO A 297 10.23 -14.20 12.73
N LEU A 298 11.06 -15.13 12.23
CA LEU A 298 10.75 -16.55 12.16
C LEU A 298 11.26 -17.27 13.42
N ALA A 299 11.00 -18.57 13.50
CA ALA A 299 11.62 -19.39 14.54
C ALA A 299 13.15 -19.29 14.43
N THR A 300 13.84 -19.14 15.55
CA THR A 300 15.29 -18.86 15.62
C THR A 300 16.13 -19.76 14.72
N ASN A 301 15.85 -21.07 14.71
CA ASN A 301 16.59 -22.03 13.87
C ASN A 301 16.38 -21.79 12.37
N LEU A 302 15.16 -21.40 11.96
CA LEU A 302 14.84 -21.08 10.58
C LEU A 302 15.51 -19.78 10.14
N ASP A 303 15.51 -18.75 10.99
CA ASP A 303 16.22 -17.50 10.69
C ASP A 303 17.73 -17.70 10.59
N ILE A 304 18.34 -18.46 11.51
CA ILE A 304 19.75 -18.80 11.44
C ILE A 304 20.06 -19.54 10.13
N MET A 305 19.24 -20.54 9.78
CA MET A 305 19.39 -21.28 8.53
C MET A 305 19.28 -20.36 7.31
N LEU A 306 18.21 -19.57 7.21
CA LEU A 306 17.96 -18.67 6.08
C LEU A 306 19.05 -17.62 5.95
N MET A 307 19.48 -17.00 7.05
CA MET A 307 20.54 -16.00 7.04
C MET A 307 21.89 -16.62 6.69
N THR A 308 22.20 -17.82 7.20
CA THR A 308 23.43 -18.54 6.85
C THR A 308 23.48 -18.85 5.36
N LEU A 309 22.38 -19.36 4.80
CA LEU A 309 22.27 -19.60 3.37
C LEU A 309 22.37 -18.29 2.58
N ALA A 310 21.72 -17.21 3.01
CA ALA A 310 21.84 -15.91 2.34
C ALA A 310 23.28 -15.38 2.35
N MET A 311 24.03 -15.55 3.46
CA MET A 311 25.45 -15.20 3.52
C MET A 311 26.29 -16.06 2.56
N ILE A 312 26.04 -17.37 2.49
CA ILE A 312 26.71 -18.26 1.52
C ILE A 312 26.40 -17.81 0.08
N GLY A 313 25.14 -17.45 -0.21
CA GLY A 313 24.71 -16.95 -1.50
C GLY A 313 25.38 -15.62 -1.87
N PHE A 314 25.55 -14.71 -0.90
CA PHE A 314 26.29 -13.47 -1.06
C PHE A 314 27.76 -13.72 -1.37
N VAL A 315 28.44 -14.51 -0.52
CA VAL A 315 29.87 -14.82 -0.68
C VAL A 315 30.13 -15.56 -1.99
N GLY A 316 29.30 -16.54 -2.33
CA GLY A 316 29.37 -17.23 -3.63
C GLY A 316 29.16 -16.27 -4.81
N SER A 317 28.27 -15.29 -4.67
CA SER A 317 28.07 -14.25 -5.67
C SER A 317 29.25 -13.30 -5.80
N VAL A 318 29.92 -12.95 -4.70
CA VAL A 318 31.18 -12.19 -4.73
C VAL A 318 32.28 -12.98 -5.42
N TYR A 319 32.48 -14.24 -5.01
CA TYR A 319 33.50 -15.13 -5.57
C TYR A 319 33.33 -15.34 -7.07
N ARG A 320 32.08 -15.53 -7.53
CA ARG A 320 31.75 -15.70 -8.95
C ARG A 320 31.39 -14.42 -9.68
N ARG A 321 31.59 -13.25 -9.05
CA ARG A 321 31.31 -11.91 -9.62
C ARG A 321 29.88 -11.75 -10.18
N ARG A 322 28.90 -12.41 -9.55
CA ARG A 322 27.48 -12.30 -9.89
C ARG A 322 26.91 -11.03 -9.30
N PHE A 323 26.80 -10.00 -10.14
CA PHE A 323 26.37 -8.68 -9.69
C PHE A 323 25.03 -8.67 -8.97
N LEU A 324 24.02 -9.39 -9.48
CA LEU A 324 22.70 -9.37 -8.86
C LEU A 324 22.74 -9.89 -7.41
N GLY A 325 23.47 -10.98 -7.17
CA GLY A 325 23.65 -11.52 -5.80
C GLY A 325 24.45 -10.60 -4.88
N MET A 326 25.48 -9.92 -5.42
CA MET A 326 26.20 -8.89 -4.66
C MET A 326 25.30 -7.70 -4.31
N TRP A 327 24.52 -7.20 -5.28
CA TRP A 327 23.56 -6.12 -5.07
C TRP A 327 22.51 -6.49 -4.03
N MET A 328 21.92 -7.69 -4.08
CA MET A 328 20.95 -8.14 -3.09
C MET A 328 21.54 -8.14 -1.67
N GLY A 329 22.75 -8.68 -1.49
CA GLY A 329 23.39 -8.70 -0.18
C GLY A 329 23.73 -7.31 0.37
N VAL A 330 24.26 -6.40 -0.47
CA VAL A 330 24.50 -5.00 -0.07
C VAL A 330 23.18 -4.30 0.23
N TYR A 331 22.14 -4.55 -0.57
CA TYR A 331 20.87 -3.86 -0.41
C TYR A 331 20.11 -4.31 0.83
N ILE A 332 20.21 -5.59 1.24
CA ILE A 332 19.73 -6.06 2.55
C ILE A 332 20.31 -5.20 3.69
N VAL A 333 21.62 -4.96 3.68
CA VAL A 333 22.28 -4.14 4.71
C VAL A 333 21.78 -2.69 4.67
N VAL A 334 21.66 -2.10 3.48
CA VAL A 334 21.12 -0.74 3.31
C VAL A 334 19.68 -0.66 3.81
N LEU A 335 18.84 -1.66 3.54
CA LEU A 335 17.46 -1.71 4.00
C LEU A 335 17.38 -1.89 5.52
N MET A 336 18.25 -2.70 6.14
CA MET A 336 18.36 -2.79 7.60
C MET A 336 18.75 -1.44 8.22
N ILE A 337 19.73 -0.73 7.64
CA ILE A 337 20.06 0.63 8.07
C ILE A 337 18.84 1.56 7.87
N GLY A 338 18.14 1.43 6.75
CA GLY A 338 16.93 2.20 6.43
C GLY A 338 15.83 2.03 7.48
N VAL A 339 15.56 0.81 7.94
CA VAL A 339 14.59 0.52 9.03
C VAL A 339 14.98 1.25 10.31
N LYS A 340 16.28 1.37 10.61
CA LYS A 340 16.76 2.11 11.78
C LYS A 340 16.68 3.63 11.60
N VAL A 341 17.05 4.14 10.42
CA VAL A 341 17.02 5.58 10.11
C VAL A 341 15.59 6.11 10.04
N ALA A 342 14.65 5.30 9.52
CA ALA A 342 13.24 5.66 9.39
C ALA A 342 12.44 5.57 10.69
N GLN A 343 13.05 5.29 11.86
CA GLN A 343 12.32 5.24 13.13
C GLN A 343 11.63 6.57 13.47
N GLY A 344 12.18 7.71 13.07
CA GLY A 344 11.53 9.02 13.22
C GLY A 344 10.67 9.44 12.03
N GLY A 345 10.29 8.51 11.14
CA GLY A 345 9.73 8.82 9.83
C GLY A 345 10.80 9.17 8.79
N LEU A 346 10.36 9.50 7.56
CA LEU A 346 11.28 9.98 6.51
C LEU A 346 11.69 11.43 6.76
N PRO A 347 12.95 11.81 6.49
CA PRO A 347 13.32 13.22 6.44
C PRO A 347 12.39 14.00 5.51
N VAL A 348 12.03 15.24 5.90
CA VAL A 348 11.13 16.16 5.19
C VAL A 348 9.64 15.78 5.24
N ILE A 349 9.27 14.51 5.01
CA ILE A 349 7.85 14.10 4.93
C ILE A 349 7.28 13.70 6.30
N GLY A 350 8.08 13.07 7.17
CA GLY A 350 7.69 12.61 8.51
C GLY A 350 6.78 11.37 8.58
N LEU A 351 6.21 10.91 7.46
CA LEU A 351 5.12 9.91 7.44
C LEU A 351 5.55 8.49 6.98
N LEU A 352 6.60 7.89 7.56
CA LEU A 352 6.94 6.51 7.23
C LEU A 352 7.03 5.63 8.47
N TRP A 353 6.14 4.65 8.55
CA TRP A 353 6.23 3.58 9.53
C TRP A 353 7.33 2.58 9.14
N ASN A 354 8.41 2.55 9.91
CA ASN A 354 9.64 1.84 9.57
C ASN A 354 9.51 0.32 9.27
N PRO A 355 8.57 -0.47 9.83
CA PRO A 355 8.44 -1.89 9.50
C PRO A 355 8.03 -2.12 8.04
N ARG A 356 7.48 -1.10 7.37
CA ARG A 356 7.11 -1.17 5.95
C ARG A 356 8.30 -1.35 5.00
N ILE A 357 9.54 -1.20 5.49
CA ILE A 357 10.76 -1.49 4.71
C ILE A 357 11.13 -3.00 4.76
N LEU A 358 10.68 -3.72 5.79
CA LEU A 358 11.05 -5.12 6.05
C LEU A 358 10.71 -6.09 4.91
N PRO A 359 9.56 -6.01 4.22
CA PRO A 359 9.22 -6.97 3.17
C PRO A 359 10.26 -7.02 2.05
N PHE A 360 10.85 -5.88 1.71
CA PHE A 360 11.92 -5.81 0.71
C PHE A 360 13.16 -6.57 1.18
N MET A 361 13.53 -6.39 2.45
CA MET A 361 14.68 -7.08 3.05
C MET A 361 14.45 -8.59 3.07
N TYR A 362 13.26 -9.04 3.50
CA TYR A 362 12.91 -10.45 3.52
C TYR A 362 12.92 -11.08 2.13
N LEU A 363 12.33 -10.42 1.13
CA LEU A 363 12.33 -10.88 -0.26
C LEU A 363 13.75 -11.13 -0.78
N LEU A 364 14.64 -10.14 -0.62
CA LEU A 364 16.04 -10.28 -1.05
C LEU A 364 16.75 -11.40 -0.29
N ARG A 365 16.50 -11.52 1.03
CA ARG A 365 17.06 -12.59 1.88
C ARG A 365 16.63 -13.98 1.40
N TYR A 366 15.35 -14.18 1.10
CA TYR A 366 14.84 -15.45 0.59
C TYR A 366 15.44 -15.83 -0.76
N MET A 367 15.51 -14.88 -1.71
CA MET A 367 16.14 -15.13 -3.02
C MET A 367 17.62 -15.46 -2.89
N LEU A 368 18.35 -14.75 -2.03
CA LEU A 368 19.77 -14.98 -1.80
C LEU A 368 20.03 -16.29 -1.05
N ALA A 369 19.14 -16.68 -0.12
CA ALA A 369 19.20 -17.97 0.56
C ALA A 369 19.01 -19.14 -0.42
N ALA A 370 18.10 -19.03 -1.40
CA ALA A 370 17.94 -20.05 -2.42
C ALA A 370 19.20 -20.21 -3.29
N ILE A 371 19.86 -19.10 -3.66
CA ILE A 371 21.17 -19.13 -4.33
C ILE A 371 22.24 -19.76 -3.42
N GLY A 372 22.21 -19.45 -2.13
CA GLY A 372 23.14 -20.00 -1.15
C GLY A 372 22.99 -21.50 -0.93
N ALA A 373 21.77 -22.02 -0.93
CA ALA A 373 21.51 -23.46 -0.87
C ALA A 373 22.15 -24.19 -2.07
N TYR A 374 22.10 -23.57 -3.25
CA TYR A 374 22.77 -24.09 -4.43
C TYR A 374 24.29 -24.08 -4.30
N GLU A 375 24.89 -22.97 -3.88
CA GLU A 375 26.35 -22.90 -3.67
C GLU A 375 26.82 -23.88 -2.58
N ALA A 376 26.07 -24.03 -1.49
CA ALA A 376 26.37 -24.99 -0.44
C ALA A 376 26.31 -26.43 -0.95
N ALA A 377 25.28 -26.79 -1.74
CA ALA A 377 25.16 -28.12 -2.34
C ALA A 377 26.30 -28.42 -3.32
N LEU A 378 26.68 -27.45 -4.14
CA LEU A 378 27.84 -27.59 -5.04
C LEU A 378 29.14 -27.76 -4.26
N PHE A 379 29.34 -26.99 -3.19
CA PHE A 379 30.51 -27.11 -2.33
C PHE A 379 30.58 -28.49 -1.67
N ILE A 380 29.50 -28.96 -1.06
CA ILE A 380 29.42 -30.30 -0.43
C ILE A 380 29.74 -31.38 -1.47
N ARG A 381 29.11 -31.32 -2.64
CA ARG A 381 29.35 -32.29 -3.72
C ARG A 381 30.82 -32.29 -4.16
N ARG A 382 31.42 -31.11 -4.32
CA ARG A 382 32.83 -30.96 -4.69
C ARG A 382 33.73 -31.59 -3.63
N THR A 383 33.48 -31.31 -2.36
CA THR A 383 34.25 -31.87 -1.23
C THR A 383 34.15 -33.40 -1.18
N VAL A 384 32.95 -33.95 -1.35
CA VAL A 384 32.75 -35.41 -1.43
C VAL A 384 33.47 -36.02 -2.63
N ALA A 385 33.47 -35.35 -3.79
CA ALA A 385 34.18 -35.83 -4.98
C ALA A 385 35.71 -35.85 -4.78
N VAL A 386 36.29 -34.80 -4.20
CA VAL A 386 37.72 -34.72 -3.87
C VAL A 386 38.11 -35.76 -2.82
N GLN A 387 37.28 -35.98 -1.81
CA GLN A 387 37.53 -37.01 -0.80
C GLN A 387 37.53 -38.43 -1.39
N ARG A 388 36.64 -38.70 -2.36
CA ARG A 388 36.57 -40.00 -3.03
C ARG A 388 37.74 -40.23 -3.99
N ASN A 389 38.15 -39.21 -4.74
CA ASN A 389 39.26 -39.26 -5.69
C ASN A 389 40.16 -38.02 -5.56
N PRO A 390 41.15 -38.01 -4.63
CA PRO A 390 41.99 -36.84 -4.37
C PRO A 390 42.83 -36.39 -5.58
N LEU A 391 43.12 -37.30 -6.50
CA LEU A 391 43.96 -37.05 -7.67
C LEU A 391 43.17 -36.49 -8.88
N GLN A 392 41.84 -36.47 -8.82
CA GLN A 392 41.00 -36.02 -9.93
C GLN A 392 40.38 -34.66 -9.60
N MET A 393 40.75 -33.63 -10.38
CA MET A 393 40.15 -32.30 -10.25
C MET A 393 38.64 -32.38 -10.58
N PRO A 394 37.76 -31.91 -9.68
CA PRO A 394 36.32 -31.90 -9.95
C PRO A 394 36.00 -31.01 -11.15
N SER A 395 35.28 -31.56 -12.13
CA SER A 395 34.78 -30.80 -13.29
C SER A 395 33.75 -29.75 -12.87
N ALA A 396 33.53 -28.76 -13.74
CA ALA A 396 32.42 -27.82 -13.60
C ALA A 396 31.07 -28.55 -13.45
N PRO A 397 30.11 -27.99 -12.70
CA PRO A 397 28.83 -28.65 -12.47
C PRO A 397 28.08 -28.84 -13.81
N THR A 398 27.70 -30.09 -14.09
CA THR A 398 26.91 -30.42 -15.28
C THR A 398 25.47 -29.90 -15.15
N THR A 399 24.77 -29.74 -16.28
CA THR A 399 23.33 -29.44 -16.30
C THR A 399 22.54 -30.35 -15.38
N ASN A 400 22.79 -31.66 -15.41
CA ASN A 400 22.10 -32.64 -14.57
C ASN A 400 22.34 -32.36 -13.08
N THR A 401 23.58 -32.04 -12.70
CA THR A 401 23.91 -31.67 -11.32
C THR A 401 23.11 -30.44 -10.87
N SER A 402 23.09 -29.41 -11.72
CA SER A 402 22.35 -28.18 -11.44
C SER A 402 20.84 -28.42 -11.32
N THR A 403 20.26 -29.20 -12.23
CA THR A 403 18.85 -29.60 -12.19
C THR A 403 18.52 -30.41 -10.94
N SER A 404 19.38 -31.34 -10.52
CA SER A 404 19.16 -32.12 -9.29
C SER A 404 19.16 -31.24 -8.05
N VAL A 405 20.06 -30.26 -7.96
CA VAL A 405 20.08 -29.33 -6.82
C VAL A 405 18.85 -28.42 -6.84
N LEU A 406 18.45 -27.91 -8.01
CA LEU A 406 17.20 -27.15 -8.15
C LEU A 406 16.00 -27.93 -7.61
N TRP A 407 15.83 -29.18 -8.04
CA TRP A 407 14.73 -30.03 -7.60
C TRP A 407 14.82 -30.41 -6.13
N LEU A 408 16.03 -30.61 -5.57
CA LEU A 408 16.22 -30.81 -4.14
C LEU A 408 15.66 -29.62 -3.34
N VAL A 409 16.06 -28.40 -3.73
CA VAL A 409 15.63 -27.16 -3.05
C VAL A 409 14.12 -26.94 -3.25
N ALA A 410 13.62 -27.08 -4.47
CA ALA A 410 12.20 -26.91 -4.79
C ALA A 410 11.32 -27.91 -4.03
N THR A 411 11.71 -29.18 -3.99
CA THR A 411 10.98 -30.22 -3.26
C THR A 411 11.02 -29.98 -1.75
N PHE A 412 12.16 -29.57 -1.21
CA PHE A 412 12.26 -29.20 0.20
C PHE A 412 11.30 -28.06 0.55
N CYS A 413 11.32 -26.97 -0.22
CA CYS A 413 10.38 -25.85 -0.06
C CYS A 413 8.92 -26.28 -0.20
N LEU A 414 8.61 -27.15 -1.17
CA LEU A 414 7.27 -27.69 -1.36
C LEU A 414 6.82 -28.53 -0.14
N VAL A 415 7.72 -29.32 0.45
CA VAL A 415 7.42 -30.08 1.68
C VAL A 415 7.18 -29.12 2.84
N VAL A 416 8.01 -28.10 3.02
CA VAL A 416 7.83 -27.07 4.07
C VAL A 416 6.45 -26.40 3.95
N LEU A 417 6.07 -25.99 2.73
CA LEU A 417 4.75 -25.40 2.47
C LEU A 417 3.63 -26.41 2.64
N GLY A 418 3.81 -27.67 2.21
CA GLY A 418 2.83 -28.73 2.39
C GLY A 418 2.59 -29.07 3.86
N VAL A 419 3.62 -29.04 4.71
CA VAL A 419 3.46 -29.14 6.17
C VAL A 419 2.68 -27.95 6.70
N ARG A 420 3.07 -26.72 6.30
CA ARG A 420 2.46 -25.49 6.80
C ARG A 420 0.98 -25.36 6.42
N TYR A 421 0.62 -25.75 5.20
CA TYR A 421 -0.75 -25.73 4.69
C TYR A 421 -1.54 -27.01 4.99
N GLN A 422 -0.91 -28.00 5.63
CA GLN A 422 -1.49 -29.30 5.94
C GLN A 422 -2.05 -30.02 4.71
N SER A 423 -1.30 -29.97 3.60
CA SER A 423 -1.71 -30.47 2.27
C SER A 423 -0.81 -31.57 1.72
N LEU A 424 0.11 -32.11 2.53
CA LEU A 424 0.94 -33.26 2.14
C LEU A 424 0.08 -34.50 1.84
N PRO A 425 0.39 -35.25 0.78
CA PRO A 425 -0.33 -36.47 0.45
C PRO A 425 -0.14 -37.52 1.55
N PHE A 426 -1.20 -38.27 1.84
CA PHE A 426 -1.25 -39.34 2.85
C PHE A 426 -1.01 -38.88 4.31
N ALA A 427 -0.95 -37.58 4.56
CA ALA A 427 -0.87 -37.06 5.91
C ALA A 427 -2.24 -37.16 6.60
N THR A 428 -2.22 -37.34 7.92
CA THR A 428 -3.42 -37.47 8.75
C THR A 428 -3.33 -36.58 9.98
N LEU A 429 -4.44 -35.96 10.35
CA LEU A 429 -4.58 -35.33 11.64
C LEU A 429 -4.76 -36.41 12.72
N LYS A 430 -3.88 -36.40 13.72
CA LYS A 430 -3.94 -37.29 14.88
C LYS A 430 -4.27 -36.46 16.10
N SER A 431 -5.44 -36.67 16.68
CA SER A 431 -5.90 -35.99 17.90
C SER A 431 -5.68 -36.87 19.12
N ASN A 432 -4.98 -36.33 20.12
CA ASN A 432 -4.76 -36.95 21.43
C ASN A 432 -5.31 -36.04 22.53
N ALA A 433 -5.34 -36.53 23.78
CA ALA A 433 -5.80 -35.75 24.95
C ALA A 433 -5.02 -34.44 25.19
N THR A 434 -3.81 -34.31 24.64
CA THR A 434 -2.92 -33.13 24.78
C THR A 434 -2.91 -32.20 23.56
N GLY A 435 -3.65 -32.51 22.50
CA GLY A 435 -3.74 -31.67 21.30
C GLY A 435 -3.82 -32.46 19.98
N THR A 436 -3.91 -31.71 18.87
CA THR A 436 -3.94 -32.28 17.51
C THR A 436 -2.57 -32.10 16.85
N SER A 437 -2.08 -33.15 16.21
CA SER A 437 -0.82 -33.17 15.47
C SER A 437 -1.04 -33.56 14.02
N TYR A 438 -0.22 -32.99 13.13
CA TYR A 438 -0.24 -33.27 11.70
C TYR A 438 0.85 -34.28 11.36
N GLY A 439 0.46 -35.53 11.17
CA GLY A 439 1.40 -36.63 10.93
C GLY A 439 1.58 -36.92 9.44
N TRP A 440 2.83 -37.06 8.99
CA TRP A 440 3.17 -37.51 7.64
C TRP A 440 4.16 -38.68 7.74
N GLY A 441 3.65 -39.91 7.62
CA GLY A 441 4.46 -41.11 7.86
C GLY A 441 5.01 -41.16 9.30
N PRO A 442 6.35 -41.32 9.49
CA PRO A 442 6.95 -41.40 10.82
C PRO A 442 7.17 -40.03 11.49
N VAL A 443 7.02 -38.93 10.76
CA VAL A 443 7.22 -37.58 11.29
C VAL A 443 5.88 -36.93 11.68
N SER A 444 5.91 -36.07 12.70
CA SER A 444 4.74 -35.35 13.20
C SER A 444 5.08 -33.88 13.43
N PHE A 445 4.15 -33.01 13.08
CA PHE A 445 4.28 -31.56 13.17
C PHE A 445 3.12 -30.97 13.98
N PRO A 446 3.26 -29.75 14.56
CA PRO A 446 2.15 -29.03 15.16
C PRO A 446 1.02 -28.77 14.14
N ALA A 447 -0.23 -29.07 14.50
CA ALA A 447 -1.37 -28.91 13.60
C ALA A 447 -1.89 -27.45 13.56
N HIS A 448 -1.07 -26.52 13.09
CA HIS A 448 -1.48 -25.13 12.83
C HIS A 448 -1.46 -24.85 11.32
N ARG A 449 -2.63 -24.98 10.69
CA ARG A 449 -2.78 -24.70 9.25
C ARG A 449 -2.53 -23.22 8.97
N ALA A 450 -1.90 -22.93 7.84
CA ALA A 450 -1.71 -21.57 7.33
C ALA A 450 -3.03 -20.79 7.31
N PHE A 451 -3.02 -19.57 7.85
CA PHE A 451 -4.22 -18.73 7.94
C PHE A 451 -4.52 -18.01 6.62
N SER A 452 -3.51 -17.82 5.77
CA SER A 452 -3.63 -17.12 4.49
C SER A 452 -4.59 -17.79 3.48
N ASP A 453 -4.75 -19.12 3.54
CA ASP A 453 -5.82 -19.85 2.82
C ASP A 453 -7.21 -19.41 3.29
N GLY A 454 -7.42 -19.42 4.61
CA GLY A 454 -8.69 -19.00 5.22
C GLY A 454 -9.01 -17.52 4.96
N TRP A 455 -7.98 -16.66 5.01
CA TRP A 455 -8.15 -15.22 4.78
C TRP A 455 -8.50 -14.92 3.30
N SER A 456 -7.82 -15.56 2.34
CA SER A 456 -8.15 -15.39 0.92
C SER A 456 -9.58 -15.83 0.61
N ARG A 457 -10.01 -16.97 1.16
CA ARG A 457 -11.39 -17.45 1.08
C ARG A 457 -12.37 -16.43 1.68
N TRP A 458 -12.10 -15.99 2.90
CA TRP A 458 -12.91 -15.01 3.62
C TRP A 458 -13.12 -13.73 2.79
N ASN A 459 -12.07 -13.25 2.15
CA ASN A 459 -12.12 -12.03 1.34
C ASN A 459 -12.96 -12.19 0.07
N PHE A 460 -12.72 -13.26 -0.69
CA PHE A 460 -13.32 -13.45 -2.03
C PHE A 460 -14.72 -14.10 -2.01
N GLU A 461 -15.13 -14.72 -0.90
CA GLU A 461 -16.54 -15.03 -0.64
C GLU A 461 -17.42 -13.77 -0.63
N GLY A 462 -16.80 -12.60 -0.38
CA GLY A 462 -17.44 -11.29 -0.45
C GLY A 462 -18.42 -11.03 0.69
N TYR A 463 -18.97 -9.80 0.72
CA TYR A 463 -20.01 -9.43 1.69
C TYR A 463 -21.23 -10.34 1.54
N GLU A 464 -21.65 -10.60 0.31
CA GLU A 464 -22.82 -11.41 -0.04
C GLU A 464 -22.66 -12.89 0.31
N GLY A 465 -21.42 -13.36 0.52
CA GLY A 465 -21.14 -14.71 0.98
C GLY A 465 -21.21 -14.88 2.49
N LYS A 466 -21.33 -13.79 3.27
CA LYS A 466 -21.38 -13.87 4.74
C LYS A 466 -22.75 -14.31 5.21
N THR A 467 -22.77 -15.17 6.24
CA THR A 467 -24.01 -15.64 6.87
C THR A 467 -24.84 -14.51 7.48
N THR A 468 -24.19 -13.40 7.82
CA THR A 468 -24.79 -12.18 8.39
C THR A 468 -25.06 -11.09 7.36
N PHE A 469 -24.93 -11.38 6.05
CA PHE A 469 -25.13 -10.39 5.00
C PHE A 469 -26.52 -9.74 5.05
N SER A 470 -27.56 -10.50 5.40
CA SER A 470 -28.92 -9.94 5.53
C SER A 470 -29.02 -8.89 6.63
N GLU A 471 -28.26 -9.02 7.72
CA GLU A 471 -28.20 -8.04 8.82
C GLU A 471 -27.47 -6.77 8.36
N TYR A 472 -26.31 -6.92 7.71
CA TYR A 472 -25.54 -5.82 7.14
C TYR A 472 -26.35 -5.05 6.07
N ASN A 473 -26.88 -5.77 5.07
CA ASN A 473 -27.70 -5.17 4.03
C ASN A 473 -28.97 -4.55 4.64
N GLY A 474 -29.57 -5.16 5.66
CA GLY A 474 -30.72 -4.60 6.37
C GLY A 474 -30.46 -3.20 6.92
N VAL A 475 -29.33 -3.01 7.62
CA VAL A 475 -28.99 -1.69 8.17
C VAL A 475 -28.62 -0.67 7.09
N VAL A 476 -27.91 -1.09 6.04
CA VAL A 476 -27.61 -0.24 4.87
C VAL A 476 -28.89 0.23 4.19
N GLN A 477 -29.85 -0.67 3.96
CA GLN A 477 -31.14 -0.32 3.36
C GLN A 477 -32.00 0.56 4.29
N ALA A 478 -31.90 0.39 5.60
CA ALA A 478 -32.58 1.28 6.55
C ALA A 478 -32.03 2.71 6.46
N MET A 479 -30.70 2.87 6.38
CA MET A 479 -30.06 4.16 6.17
C MET A 479 -30.42 4.77 4.80
N LYS A 480 -30.43 3.97 3.73
CA LYS A 480 -30.86 4.42 2.40
C LYS A 480 -32.27 5.01 2.44
N LYS A 481 -33.21 4.32 3.10
CA LYS A 481 -34.60 4.79 3.24
C LYS A 481 -34.70 6.09 4.04
N LEU A 482 -33.93 6.25 5.11
CA LEU A 482 -33.86 7.52 5.84
C LEU A 482 -33.33 8.65 4.94
N GLY A 483 -32.31 8.36 4.12
CA GLY A 483 -31.75 9.31 3.16
C GLY A 483 -32.74 9.74 2.07
N GLU A 484 -33.59 8.83 1.62
CA GLU A 484 -34.61 9.07 0.57
C GLU A 484 -35.90 9.71 1.13
N ASP A 485 -36.12 9.65 2.44
CA ASP A 485 -37.31 10.22 3.09
C ASP A 485 -37.18 11.76 3.20
N PRO A 486 -38.09 12.55 2.61
CA PRO A 486 -38.06 14.01 2.71
C PRO A 486 -38.15 14.58 4.13
N ALA A 487 -38.67 13.81 5.10
CA ALA A 487 -38.71 14.21 6.51
C ALA A 487 -37.33 14.12 7.18
N HIS A 488 -36.47 13.26 6.66
CA HIS A 488 -35.11 13.01 7.12
C HIS A 488 -34.15 13.55 6.05
N GLY A 489 -33.74 12.75 5.07
CA GLY A 489 -32.94 13.20 3.94
C GLY A 489 -31.47 12.81 4.04
N CYS A 490 -30.66 13.17 3.05
CA CYS A 490 -29.25 12.81 3.03
C CYS A 490 -28.45 13.44 4.19
N GLY A 491 -27.31 12.83 4.53
CA GLY A 491 -26.42 13.31 5.59
C GLY A 491 -25.31 12.31 5.96
N HIS A 492 -24.31 12.78 6.71
CA HIS A 492 -23.26 11.90 7.22
C HIS A 492 -23.73 11.08 8.42
N ALA A 493 -23.37 9.80 8.41
CA ALA A 493 -23.54 8.88 9.52
C ALA A 493 -22.22 8.64 10.24
N LEU A 494 -22.28 8.58 11.57
CA LEU A 494 -21.25 8.01 12.44
C LEU A 494 -21.80 6.71 13.01
N TRP A 495 -20.99 5.66 13.02
CA TRP A 495 -21.42 4.36 13.53
C TRP A 495 -20.50 3.87 14.64
N GLU A 496 -21.07 3.14 15.60
CA GLU A 496 -20.31 2.59 16.72
C GLU A 496 -19.27 1.56 16.26
N ASN A 497 -18.02 1.75 16.69
CA ASN A 497 -16.94 0.81 16.45
C ASN A 497 -17.09 -0.44 17.35
N SER A 498 -17.03 -1.62 16.73
CA SER A 498 -17.02 -2.89 17.45
C SER A 498 -16.24 -3.96 16.68
N GLY A 499 -15.43 -4.74 17.40
CA GLY A 499 -14.71 -5.88 16.82
C GLY A 499 -15.63 -6.98 16.28
N ASP A 500 -16.86 -7.07 16.80
CA ASP A 500 -17.88 -8.03 16.36
C ASP A 500 -18.34 -7.75 14.92
N LEU A 501 -18.18 -6.51 14.43
CA LEU A 501 -18.54 -6.13 13.06
C LEU A 501 -17.75 -6.91 12.00
N ASN A 502 -16.64 -7.54 12.37
CA ASN A 502 -15.93 -8.46 11.49
C ASN A 502 -16.84 -9.58 10.97
N LYS A 503 -17.94 -9.93 11.67
CA LYS A 503 -18.93 -10.89 11.18
C LYS A 503 -19.52 -10.51 9.81
N TYR A 504 -19.57 -9.23 9.45
CA TYR A 504 -20.02 -8.75 8.14
C TYR A 504 -18.96 -8.88 7.04
N GLY A 505 -17.77 -9.36 7.37
CA GLY A 505 -16.64 -9.52 6.46
C GLY A 505 -15.44 -8.65 6.85
N THR A 506 -15.66 -7.48 7.44
CA THR A 506 -14.61 -6.63 8.02
C THR A 506 -15.21 -5.72 9.09
N THR A 507 -14.42 -5.33 10.09
CA THR A 507 -14.83 -4.33 11.08
C THR A 507 -15.11 -2.95 10.46
N MET A 508 -14.70 -2.75 9.21
CA MET A 508 -14.83 -1.52 8.45
C MET A 508 -16.05 -1.51 7.50
N ALA A 509 -16.96 -2.47 7.61
CA ALA A 509 -17.99 -2.71 6.60
C ALA A 509 -18.90 -1.50 6.33
N LEU A 510 -19.18 -0.69 7.35
CA LEU A 510 -20.06 0.48 7.24
C LEU A 510 -19.36 1.72 6.63
N MET A 511 -18.04 1.68 6.39
CA MET A 511 -17.39 2.69 5.53
C MET A 511 -17.97 2.67 4.11
N LEU A 512 -18.60 1.57 3.68
CA LEU A 512 -19.26 1.47 2.38
C LEU A 512 -20.70 2.01 2.37
N LEU A 513 -21.23 2.61 3.45
CA LEU A 513 -22.52 3.30 3.40
C LEU A 513 -22.68 4.20 2.16
N PRO A 514 -21.74 5.12 1.84
CA PRO A 514 -21.85 5.93 0.62
C PRO A 514 -21.87 5.10 -0.66
N TYR A 515 -21.11 4.01 -0.72
CA TYR A 515 -21.09 3.12 -1.89
C TYR A 515 -22.45 2.43 -2.12
N TRP A 516 -23.15 2.02 -1.06
CA TRP A 516 -24.45 1.35 -1.17
C TRP A 516 -25.66 2.28 -1.23
N THR A 517 -25.48 3.55 -0.87
CA THR A 517 -26.54 4.57 -0.80
C THR A 517 -26.36 5.68 -1.85
N ASP A 518 -25.55 5.43 -2.88
CA ASP A 518 -25.32 6.35 -4.00
C ASP A 518 -24.83 7.73 -3.53
N GLY A 519 -24.04 7.76 -2.45
CA GLY A 519 -23.50 8.97 -1.82
C GLY A 519 -24.48 9.76 -0.95
N CYS A 520 -25.75 9.35 -0.83
CA CYS A 520 -26.72 10.07 0.01
C CYS A 520 -26.43 9.94 1.51
N ILE A 521 -26.04 8.75 1.97
CA ILE A 521 -25.56 8.55 3.34
C ILE A 521 -24.04 8.40 3.33
N GLY A 522 -23.34 9.48 3.65
CA GLY A 522 -21.90 9.44 3.86
C GLY A 522 -21.54 8.74 5.17
N SER A 523 -20.28 8.35 5.32
CA SER A 523 -19.73 7.78 6.57
C SER A 523 -18.68 8.73 7.12
N MET A 524 -18.63 8.92 8.44
CA MET A 524 -17.54 9.70 9.03
C MET A 524 -16.23 8.92 9.09
N GLU A 525 -16.35 7.61 9.08
CA GLU A 525 -15.32 6.60 8.91
C GLU A 525 -15.02 6.42 7.42
N GLY A 526 -13.75 6.22 7.10
CA GLY A 526 -13.30 5.88 5.75
C GLY A 526 -12.02 5.06 5.80
N LEU A 527 -11.52 4.61 4.66
CA LEU A 527 -10.27 3.85 4.61
C LEU A 527 -9.03 4.73 4.42
N PHE A 528 -9.18 5.85 3.74
CA PHE A 528 -8.05 6.74 3.41
C PHE A 528 -7.72 7.69 4.56
N PHE A 529 -7.34 7.12 5.72
CA PHE A 529 -7.16 7.86 6.98
C PHE A 529 -6.25 9.08 6.84
N GLU A 530 -5.13 8.93 6.13
CA GLU A 530 -4.13 9.98 6.00
C GLU A 530 -4.55 11.09 5.02
N ALA A 531 -5.63 10.90 4.26
CA ALA A 531 -6.00 11.80 3.17
C ALA A 531 -6.77 13.04 3.62
N ALA A 532 -7.52 12.96 4.73
CA ALA A 532 -8.34 14.07 5.23
C ALA A 532 -7.74 14.67 6.50
N GLY A 533 -7.71 16.00 6.59
CA GLY A 533 -7.28 16.69 7.82
C GLY A 533 -8.31 16.61 8.95
N SER A 534 -9.53 16.13 8.64
CA SER A 534 -10.63 15.91 9.59
C SER A 534 -10.58 14.54 10.28
N THR A 535 -9.74 13.61 9.81
CA THR A 535 -9.60 12.25 10.35
C THR A 535 -9.42 12.20 11.88
N PRO A 536 -8.58 13.03 12.53
CA PRO A 536 -8.41 12.99 13.99
C PRO A 536 -9.71 13.26 14.74
N TYR A 537 -10.50 14.22 14.28
CA TYR A 537 -11.75 14.63 14.95
C TYR A 537 -12.87 13.64 14.72
N HIS A 538 -12.88 12.98 13.56
CA HIS A 538 -13.71 11.80 13.35
C HIS A 538 -13.40 10.72 14.40
N PHE A 539 -12.13 10.35 14.60
CA PHE A 539 -11.77 9.29 15.55
C PHE A 539 -12.10 9.66 17.01
N ILE A 540 -11.96 10.93 17.40
CA ILE A 540 -12.41 11.45 18.70
C ILE A 540 -13.94 11.30 18.82
N SER A 541 -14.69 11.67 17.77
CA SER A 541 -16.15 11.56 17.73
C SER A 541 -16.62 10.11 17.83
N ALA A 542 -16.00 9.22 17.05
CA ALA A 542 -16.34 7.80 17.02
C ALA A 542 -16.05 7.13 18.36
N ALA A 543 -14.94 7.47 19.03
CA ALA A 543 -14.65 6.97 20.37
C ALA A 543 -15.71 7.41 21.39
N ALA A 544 -16.16 8.67 21.33
CA ALA A 544 -17.14 9.21 22.28
C ALA A 544 -18.49 8.49 22.18
N LEU A 545 -18.85 8.03 20.98
CA LEU A 545 -20.10 7.31 20.71
C LEU A 545 -19.92 5.79 20.62
N SER A 546 -18.76 5.24 20.99
CA SER A 546 -18.54 3.80 21.02
C SER A 546 -18.29 3.31 22.44
N LYS A 547 -18.81 2.13 22.78
CA LYS A 547 -18.45 1.45 24.03
C LYS A 547 -16.93 1.34 24.19
N GLN A 548 -16.25 0.96 23.11
CA GLN A 548 -14.80 0.87 23.04
C GLN A 548 -14.34 1.05 21.59
N SER A 549 -13.33 1.90 21.38
CA SER A 549 -12.71 2.10 20.06
C SER A 549 -11.23 1.68 20.06
N SER A 550 -10.73 1.28 18.90
CA SER A 550 -9.33 0.91 18.67
C SER A 550 -8.36 2.09 18.70
N ASN A 551 -8.86 3.31 18.55
CA ASN A 551 -8.10 4.56 18.68
C ASN A 551 -6.80 4.59 17.84
N PRO A 552 -6.90 4.47 16.50
CA PRO A 552 -5.75 4.17 15.64
C PRO A 552 -4.78 5.35 15.43
N VAL A 553 -5.26 6.59 15.51
CA VAL A 553 -4.36 7.77 15.52
C VAL A 553 -3.77 7.87 16.92
N ARG A 554 -2.45 7.68 17.04
CA ARG A 554 -1.79 7.71 18.36
C ARG A 554 -1.72 9.14 18.90
N GLU A 555 -1.47 9.28 20.19
CA GLU A 555 -1.37 10.55 20.93
C GLU A 555 -2.64 11.42 20.99
N LEU A 556 -3.75 11.08 20.31
CA LEU A 556 -5.00 11.81 20.51
C LEU A 556 -5.55 11.59 21.93
N ARG A 557 -6.28 12.59 22.41
CA ARG A 557 -7.01 12.53 23.67
C ARG A 557 -8.40 11.97 23.40
N TYR A 558 -8.60 10.67 23.61
CA TYR A 558 -9.88 10.03 23.33
C TYR A 558 -10.84 10.12 24.52
N ASP A 559 -12.07 10.54 24.24
CA ASP A 559 -13.22 10.40 25.12
C ASP A 559 -13.95 9.11 24.70
N ASN A 560 -14.07 8.12 25.59
CA ASN A 560 -14.74 6.85 25.24
C ASN A 560 -16.11 6.77 25.92
N ASN A 561 -17.13 6.38 25.16
CA ASN A 561 -18.49 6.14 25.65
C ASN A 561 -19.11 7.30 26.45
N ASP A 562 -18.94 8.53 25.95
CA ASP A 562 -19.50 9.77 26.47
C ASP A 562 -20.42 10.40 25.41
N ALA A 563 -21.70 10.00 25.41
CA ALA A 563 -22.68 10.44 24.43
C ALA A 563 -22.98 11.95 24.50
N VAL A 564 -22.80 12.60 25.64
CA VAL A 564 -22.97 14.06 25.77
C VAL A 564 -21.93 14.78 24.92
N LYS A 565 -20.65 14.38 25.06
CA LYS A 565 -19.58 14.89 24.19
C LYS A 565 -19.78 14.45 22.74
N GLY A 566 -20.19 13.20 22.52
CA GLY A 566 -20.48 12.64 21.19
C GLY A 566 -21.47 13.48 20.39
N VAL A 567 -22.60 13.87 20.98
CA VAL A 567 -23.60 14.74 20.35
C VAL A 567 -23.02 16.12 20.02
N ALA A 568 -22.23 16.71 20.91
CA ALA A 568 -21.56 17.99 20.65
C ALA A 568 -20.57 17.88 19.47
N TYR A 569 -19.80 16.79 19.41
CA TYR A 569 -18.88 16.49 18.32
C TYR A 569 -19.61 16.30 16.99
N MET A 570 -20.74 15.59 16.99
CA MET A 570 -21.60 15.46 15.81
C MET A 570 -22.06 16.81 15.27
N ARG A 571 -22.52 17.73 16.13
CA ARG A 571 -22.92 19.09 15.71
C ARG A 571 -21.77 19.90 15.12
N MET A 572 -20.59 19.85 15.72
CA MET A 572 -19.40 20.54 15.20
C MET A 572 -18.92 19.98 13.87
N MET A 573 -19.09 18.68 13.64
CA MET A 573 -18.68 18.01 12.40
C MET A 573 -19.77 17.97 11.32
N GLY A 574 -21.00 18.41 11.63
CA GLY A 574 -22.14 18.34 10.70
C GLY A 574 -22.68 16.92 10.49
N ILE A 575 -22.49 16.04 11.48
CA ILE A 575 -22.92 14.63 11.43
C ILE A 575 -24.39 14.55 11.82
N ARG A 576 -25.21 13.99 10.93
CA ARG A 576 -26.65 13.94 11.11
C ARG A 576 -27.14 12.68 11.81
N TYR A 577 -26.57 11.53 11.43
CA TYR A 577 -27.03 10.23 11.90
C TYR A 577 -26.01 9.57 12.81
N TYR A 578 -26.49 8.92 13.86
CA TYR A 578 -25.70 8.04 14.71
C TYR A 578 -26.29 6.62 14.70
N MET A 579 -25.44 5.63 14.46
CA MET A 579 -25.79 4.21 14.44
C MET A 579 -25.17 3.52 15.66
N ALA A 580 -25.98 3.25 16.69
CA ALA A 580 -25.55 2.54 17.89
C ALA A 580 -25.73 1.02 17.73
N TYR A 581 -24.82 0.23 18.32
CA TYR A 581 -24.78 -1.22 18.17
C TYR A 581 -24.84 -1.97 19.50
N THR A 582 -23.98 -1.62 20.46
CA THR A 582 -23.89 -2.27 21.76
C THR A 582 -24.94 -1.73 22.72
N GLN A 583 -25.40 -2.57 23.66
CA GLN A 583 -26.40 -2.15 24.63
C GLN A 583 -25.94 -0.97 25.49
N GLU A 584 -24.63 -0.87 25.78
CA GLU A 584 -24.05 0.22 26.53
C GLU A 584 -24.14 1.55 25.77
N ALA A 585 -23.76 1.56 24.49
CA ALA A 585 -23.83 2.76 23.66
C ALA A 585 -25.29 3.14 23.35
N ILE A 586 -26.18 2.16 23.15
CA ILE A 586 -27.63 2.36 22.99
C ILE A 586 -28.21 3.03 24.24
N THR A 587 -27.93 2.50 25.43
CA THR A 587 -28.43 3.09 26.70
C THR A 587 -27.97 4.53 26.84
N LYS A 588 -26.70 4.81 26.50
CA LYS A 588 -26.15 6.17 26.56
C LYS A 588 -26.77 7.11 25.54
N ALA A 589 -27.11 6.61 24.35
CA ALA A 589 -27.81 7.35 23.32
C ALA A 589 -29.26 7.67 23.72
N ASP A 590 -29.97 6.69 24.28
CA ASP A 590 -31.35 6.84 24.75
C ASP A 590 -31.47 7.84 25.92
N GLU A 591 -30.39 8.07 26.67
CA GLU A 591 -30.29 9.11 27.72
C GLU A 591 -30.16 10.53 27.15
N GLN A 592 -29.78 10.71 25.87
CA GLN A 592 -29.59 12.04 25.27
C GLN A 592 -30.87 12.55 24.63
N GLN A 593 -31.36 13.70 25.09
CA GLN A 593 -32.57 14.34 24.54
C GLN A 593 -32.40 14.80 23.10
N ASP A 594 -31.17 15.09 22.69
CA ASP A 594 -30.80 15.55 21.35
C ASP A 594 -30.78 14.42 20.30
N LEU A 595 -30.74 13.15 20.73
CA LEU A 595 -30.73 12.00 19.85
C LEU A 595 -32.14 11.44 19.69
N THR A 596 -32.79 11.79 18.58
CA THR A 596 -34.12 11.25 18.27
C THR A 596 -33.96 9.89 17.62
N LYS A 597 -34.52 8.85 18.23
CA LYS A 597 -34.52 7.51 17.62
C LYS A 597 -35.44 7.49 16.39
N VAL A 598 -34.86 7.26 15.22
CA VAL A 598 -35.56 7.25 13.92
C VAL A 598 -35.77 5.85 13.36
N GLY A 599 -35.12 4.83 13.95
CA GLY A 599 -35.36 3.45 13.52
C GLY A 599 -34.53 2.40 14.25
N THR A 600 -34.76 1.15 13.87
CA THR A 600 -33.99 -0.02 14.32
C THR A 600 -33.87 -1.01 13.17
N SER A 601 -32.69 -1.61 12.99
CA SER A 601 -32.45 -2.67 12.01
C SER A 601 -31.56 -3.75 12.61
N GLY A 602 -32.16 -4.88 12.98
CA GLY A 602 -31.46 -5.93 13.72
C GLY A 602 -30.91 -5.37 15.04
N PRO A 603 -29.61 -5.53 15.33
CA PRO A 603 -29.00 -4.98 16.55
C PRO A 603 -28.78 -3.45 16.50
N TRP A 604 -28.93 -2.81 15.33
CA TRP A 604 -28.62 -1.39 15.17
C TRP A 604 -29.79 -0.50 15.58
N HIS A 605 -29.53 0.47 16.45
CA HIS A 605 -30.44 1.57 16.73
C HIS A 605 -29.97 2.83 15.98
N LEU A 606 -30.88 3.44 15.24
CA LEU A 606 -30.61 4.59 14.38
C LEU A 606 -31.16 5.86 15.03
N TYR A 607 -30.30 6.85 15.21
CA TYR A 607 -30.61 8.13 15.81
C TYR A 607 -30.32 9.27 14.83
N GLU A 608 -31.09 10.35 14.93
CA GLU A 608 -30.93 11.59 14.18
C GLU A 608 -30.79 12.77 15.15
N ILE A 609 -29.91 13.71 14.78
CA ILE A 609 -29.83 15.03 15.40
C ILE A 609 -30.45 16.07 14.46
N ALA A 610 -31.56 16.68 14.89
CA ALA A 610 -32.38 17.56 14.05
C ALA A 610 -31.73 18.93 13.75
N ASP A 611 -30.81 19.41 14.59
CA ASP A 611 -30.20 20.74 14.48
C ASP A 611 -28.80 20.71 13.84
N THR A 612 -28.58 19.82 12.87
CA THR A 612 -27.30 19.71 12.15
C THR A 612 -27.36 20.40 10.79
N THR A 613 -26.51 21.42 10.60
CA THR A 613 -26.35 22.13 9.33
C THR A 613 -24.90 22.05 8.85
N ILE A 614 -24.73 21.86 7.54
CA ILE A 614 -23.40 21.85 6.89
C ILE A 614 -22.85 23.27 6.72
N VAL A 615 -23.72 24.26 6.52
CA VAL A 615 -23.35 25.67 6.38
C VAL A 615 -24.02 26.48 7.48
N GLU A 616 -23.22 27.18 8.28
CA GLU A 616 -23.66 27.85 9.50
C GLU A 616 -23.15 29.30 9.56
N PRO A 617 -24.02 30.30 9.75
CA PRO A 617 -23.59 31.69 9.96
C PRO A 617 -22.91 31.83 11.33
N LEU A 618 -21.82 32.59 11.40
CA LEU A 618 -21.12 32.81 12.67
C LEU A 618 -21.71 34.01 13.42
N ALA A 619 -22.01 33.83 14.70
CA ALA A 619 -22.44 34.92 15.59
C ALA A 619 -21.28 35.71 16.21
N VAL A 620 -20.07 35.15 16.18
CA VAL A 620 -18.85 35.76 16.71
C VAL A 620 -17.76 35.74 15.65
N GLN A 621 -17.05 36.86 15.50
CA GLN A 621 -15.96 36.98 14.54
C GLN A 621 -14.85 35.95 14.84
N PRO A 622 -14.37 35.20 13.83
CA PRO A 622 -13.23 34.30 14.00
C PRO A 622 -11.98 35.04 14.47
N VAL A 623 -11.06 34.27 15.07
CA VAL A 623 -9.75 34.75 15.52
C VAL A 623 -8.64 34.04 14.75
N VAL A 624 -7.67 34.79 14.25
CA VAL A 624 -6.53 34.21 13.51
C VAL A 624 -5.44 33.81 14.49
N VAL A 625 -5.06 32.54 14.47
CA VAL A 625 -3.96 32.03 15.29
C VAL A 625 -2.65 32.14 14.50
N ASN A 626 -1.67 32.87 15.02
CA ASN A 626 -0.39 33.06 14.35
C ASN A 626 0.37 31.73 14.19
N GLU A 627 1.12 31.63 13.09
CA GLU A 627 1.92 30.44 12.80
C GLU A 627 3.00 30.21 13.87
N ARG A 628 3.09 28.98 14.35
CA ARG A 628 4.11 28.53 15.31
C ARG A 628 5.18 27.69 14.60
N PRO A 629 6.45 27.75 15.05
CA PRO A 629 7.49 26.90 14.49
C PRO A 629 7.21 25.41 14.77
N GLY A 630 7.74 24.54 13.90
CA GLY A 630 7.60 23.08 13.99
C GLY A 630 6.84 22.47 12.81
N ASP A 631 6.37 21.24 12.96
CA ASP A 631 5.51 20.59 11.96
C ASP A 631 4.14 21.28 11.94
N LYS A 632 3.79 21.89 10.80
CA LYS A 632 2.52 22.61 10.62
C LYS A 632 1.29 21.71 10.83
N ARG A 633 1.40 20.40 10.57
CA ARG A 633 0.33 19.42 10.85
C ARG A 633 0.07 19.32 12.34
N GLU A 634 1.13 19.13 13.11
CA GLU A 634 1.04 19.01 14.58
C GLU A 634 0.54 20.32 15.18
N ARG A 635 1.06 21.47 14.75
CA ARG A 635 0.61 22.79 15.24
C ARG A 635 -0.87 23.05 14.98
N TRP A 636 -1.38 22.59 13.84
CA TRP A 636 -2.80 22.69 13.53
C TRP A 636 -3.64 21.66 14.30
N LEU A 637 -3.15 20.43 14.43
CA LEU A 637 -3.82 19.39 15.21
C LEU A 637 -4.05 19.85 16.65
N GLU A 638 -3.03 20.43 17.31
CA GLU A 638 -3.14 21.02 18.64
C GLU A 638 -4.24 22.09 18.74
N ILE A 639 -4.30 23.04 17.80
CA ILE A 639 -5.33 24.09 17.77
C ILE A 639 -6.71 23.46 17.58
N GLY A 640 -6.83 22.59 16.58
CA GLY A 640 -8.10 21.99 16.23
C GLY A 640 -8.65 21.08 17.33
N SER A 641 -7.81 20.26 17.98
CA SER A 641 -8.26 19.39 19.08
C SER A 641 -8.59 20.18 20.33
N SER A 642 -7.85 21.25 20.61
CA SER A 642 -8.13 22.15 21.74
C SER A 642 -9.47 22.84 21.57
N TYR A 643 -9.77 23.37 20.37
CA TYR A 643 -11.07 23.95 20.08
C TYR A 643 -12.18 22.89 20.08
N PHE A 644 -11.95 21.74 19.46
CA PHE A 644 -12.96 20.68 19.31
C PHE A 644 -13.37 20.06 20.65
N GLN A 645 -12.42 19.80 21.55
CA GLN A 645 -12.71 19.13 22.83
C GLN A 645 -12.98 20.12 23.98
N HIS A 646 -12.55 21.37 23.84
CA HIS A 646 -12.65 22.41 24.87
C HIS A 646 -13.22 23.72 24.31
N MET A 647 -14.25 23.64 23.46
CA MET A 647 -14.85 24.80 22.78
C MET A 647 -15.25 25.93 23.74
N ASN A 648 -15.69 25.59 24.95
CA ASN A 648 -16.05 26.54 26.01
C ASN A 648 -14.86 27.38 26.55
N GLU A 649 -13.61 26.95 26.30
CA GLU A 649 -12.40 27.72 26.62
C GLU A 649 -12.04 28.73 25.53
N TRP A 650 -12.71 28.71 24.38
CA TRP A 650 -12.45 29.57 23.23
C TRP A 650 -13.57 30.59 23.01
N SER A 651 -13.25 31.87 23.15
CA SER A 651 -14.23 32.95 22.94
C SER A 651 -14.59 33.22 21.46
N ALA A 652 -13.87 32.61 20.51
CA ALA A 652 -14.08 32.72 19.07
C ALA A 652 -13.50 31.50 18.34
N LEU A 653 -14.01 31.21 17.14
CA LEU A 653 -13.53 30.13 16.26
C LEU A 653 -12.09 30.44 15.77
N PRO A 654 -11.09 29.58 16.02
CA PRO A 654 -9.75 29.78 15.51
C PRO A 654 -9.62 29.41 14.03
N VAL A 655 -8.95 30.28 13.27
CA VAL A 655 -8.62 30.11 11.86
C VAL A 655 -7.13 30.30 11.60
N ASP A 656 -6.61 29.72 10.51
CA ASP A 656 -5.19 29.83 10.14
C ASP A 656 -4.86 31.19 9.50
N HIS A 657 -5.81 31.76 8.77
CA HIS A 657 -5.73 33.01 8.04
C HIS A 657 -7.10 33.70 8.07
N GLY A 658 -7.12 35.00 7.81
CA GLY A 658 -8.33 35.81 7.77
C GLY A 658 -8.05 37.21 7.23
N PRO A 659 -9.10 38.02 6.99
CA PRO A 659 -9.01 39.46 6.78
C PRO A 659 -8.07 40.18 7.77
N ASP A 660 -7.45 41.28 7.33
CA ASP A 660 -6.43 42.01 8.11
C ASP A 660 -7.00 42.70 9.37
N ASP A 661 -8.30 42.97 9.38
CA ASP A 661 -9.04 43.53 10.51
C ASP A 661 -9.43 42.47 11.56
N TRP A 662 -9.24 41.17 11.28
CA TRP A 662 -9.48 40.14 12.28
C TRP A 662 -8.41 40.13 13.37
N GLN A 663 -8.84 39.88 14.61
CA GLN A 663 -7.93 39.75 15.74
C GLN A 663 -6.95 38.60 15.47
N ARG A 664 -5.65 38.88 15.66
CA ARG A 664 -4.57 37.89 15.64
C ARG A 664 -4.13 37.57 17.06
N VAL A 665 -3.91 36.30 17.36
CA VAL A 665 -3.49 35.82 18.68
C VAL A 665 -2.34 34.85 18.58
N ASP A 666 -1.47 34.87 19.58
CA ASP A 666 -0.48 33.83 19.82
C ASP A 666 -1.03 32.81 20.82
N VAL A 667 -0.70 31.54 20.61
CA VAL A 667 -1.09 30.43 21.49
C VAL A 667 0.14 29.66 21.95
N GLU A 668 0.06 29.08 23.14
CA GLU A 668 1.09 28.23 23.72
C GLU A 668 0.50 26.95 24.30
N ALA A 669 1.33 25.91 24.44
CA ALA A 669 0.92 24.67 25.10
C ALA A 669 0.64 24.95 26.58
N ASP A 670 -0.47 24.42 27.09
CA ASP A 670 -0.82 24.51 28.49
C ASP A 670 -0.01 23.49 29.30
N ALA A 671 1.12 23.93 29.85
CA ALA A 671 2.04 23.10 30.60
C ALA A 671 1.38 22.36 31.79
N SER A 672 0.25 22.84 32.31
CA SER A 672 -0.50 22.17 33.38
C SER A 672 -1.24 20.91 32.91
N ARG A 673 -1.48 20.77 31.60
CA ARG A 673 -2.23 19.68 30.96
C ARG A 673 -1.39 18.86 29.97
N SER A 674 -0.13 19.22 29.74
CA SER A 674 0.78 18.45 28.89
C SER A 674 1.01 17.05 29.45
N VAL A 675 1.00 16.04 28.57
CA VAL A 675 1.18 14.63 28.93
C VAL A 675 2.25 14.03 28.04
N GLY A 676 3.32 13.54 28.66
CA GLY A 676 4.47 12.91 27.99
C GLY A 676 5.35 13.91 27.22
N GLU A 677 6.53 13.44 26.83
CA GLU A 677 7.52 14.24 26.10
C GLU A 677 7.39 14.02 24.58
N PRO A 678 7.70 15.04 23.73
CA PRO A 678 7.80 14.87 22.27
C PRO A 678 8.62 13.64 21.88
N GLY A 679 8.01 12.72 21.10
CA GLY A 679 8.64 11.48 20.64
C GLY A 679 8.77 10.37 21.69
N GLY A 680 8.27 10.59 22.92
CA GLY A 680 8.22 9.59 23.98
C GLY A 680 6.94 8.75 23.96
N PRO A 681 6.97 7.54 24.54
CA PRO A 681 5.78 6.70 24.67
C PRO A 681 4.75 7.36 25.59
N GLY A 682 3.47 7.29 25.20
CA GLY A 682 2.37 7.83 26.00
C GLY A 682 2.18 9.34 25.93
N ARG A 683 2.90 10.04 25.03
CA ARG A 683 2.62 11.44 24.70
C ARG A 683 1.17 11.60 24.25
N GLN A 684 0.57 12.72 24.62
CA GLN A 684 -0.67 13.19 24.02
C GLN A 684 -0.47 14.53 23.33
N VAL A 685 -1.28 14.81 22.32
CA VAL A 685 -1.34 16.13 21.66
C VAL A 685 -1.56 17.20 22.73
N ASP A 686 -0.76 18.27 22.65
CA ASP A 686 -0.81 19.36 23.60
C ASP A 686 -2.13 20.14 23.47
N ILE A 687 -2.73 20.48 24.62
CA ILE A 687 -3.84 21.43 24.65
C ILE A 687 -3.24 22.83 24.64
N VAL A 688 -3.70 23.70 23.73
CA VAL A 688 -3.18 25.06 23.57
C VAL A 688 -4.16 26.10 24.08
N LYS A 689 -3.62 27.19 24.61
CA LYS A 689 -4.37 28.35 25.09
C LYS A 689 -3.73 29.65 24.58
N PRO A 690 -4.47 30.77 24.51
CA PRO A 690 -3.89 32.07 24.18
C PRO A 690 -2.80 32.48 25.18
N THR A 691 -1.71 33.10 24.69
CA THR A 691 -0.61 33.59 25.53
C THR A 691 -1.02 34.77 26.42
N ALA A 692 -0.23 35.06 27.45
CA ALA A 692 -0.40 36.26 28.27
C ALA A 692 -0.23 37.53 27.41
N GLY A 693 -1.35 38.20 27.10
CA GLY A 693 -1.41 39.36 26.20
C GLY A 693 -2.24 39.13 24.94
N SER A 694 -2.57 37.87 24.62
CA SER A 694 -3.37 37.49 23.43
C SER A 694 -4.82 37.14 23.78
N THR A 695 -5.40 37.77 24.80
CA THR A 695 -6.79 37.50 25.20
C THR A 695 -7.76 37.76 24.04
N ILE A 696 -8.59 36.76 23.72
CA ILE A 696 -9.58 36.84 22.64
C ILE A 696 -10.70 37.78 23.07
N LYS A 697 -10.87 38.90 22.36
CA LYS A 697 -12.00 39.81 22.58
C LYS A 697 -13.14 39.38 21.67
N THR A 698 -14.28 39.03 22.25
CA THR A 698 -15.47 38.63 21.49
C THR A 698 -15.99 39.83 20.70
N VAL A 699 -16.05 39.68 19.37
CA VAL A 699 -16.70 40.64 18.47
C VAL A 699 -17.99 39.99 17.98
N SER A 700 -19.13 40.52 18.43
CA SER A 700 -20.45 40.06 17.97
C SER A 700 -20.65 40.44 16.52
N LEU A 701 -21.14 39.50 15.73
CA LEU A 701 -21.53 39.71 14.34
C LEU A 701 -23.04 39.93 14.24
N ASP A 702 -23.45 40.64 13.19
CA ASP A 702 -24.87 40.75 12.86
C ASP A 702 -25.42 39.38 12.45
N PRO A 703 -26.66 39.03 12.86
CA PRO A 703 -27.31 37.80 12.41
C PRO A 703 -27.42 37.76 10.88
N VAL A 704 -27.11 36.60 10.30
CA VAL A 704 -27.23 36.31 8.87
C VAL A 704 -28.02 35.02 8.69
N VAL A 705 -28.87 35.00 7.68
CA VAL A 705 -29.63 33.82 7.28
C VAL A 705 -28.93 33.17 6.10
N VAL A 706 -28.54 31.91 6.29
CA VAL A 706 -28.07 31.04 5.21
C VAL A 706 -29.27 30.25 4.67
N SER A 707 -29.39 30.18 3.35
CA SER A 707 -30.46 29.47 2.65
C SER A 707 -29.94 28.79 1.38
N ASP A 708 -30.77 27.97 0.74
CA ASP A 708 -30.46 27.29 -0.53
C ASP A 708 -29.13 26.54 -0.54
N VAL A 709 -28.81 25.87 0.59
CA VAL A 709 -27.60 25.07 0.72
C VAL A 709 -27.70 23.84 -0.19
N GLN A 710 -26.77 23.74 -1.14
CA GLN A 710 -26.61 22.59 -2.01
C GLN A 710 -25.20 22.05 -1.84
N VAL A 711 -25.12 20.74 -1.57
CA VAL A 711 -23.86 20.02 -1.39
C VAL A 711 -23.78 18.98 -2.50
N GLU A 712 -22.77 19.11 -3.34
CA GLU A 712 -22.39 18.11 -4.33
C GLU A 712 -21.03 17.51 -3.97
N GLN A 713 -20.57 16.53 -4.74
CA GLN A 713 -19.29 15.86 -4.48
C GLN A 713 -18.11 16.84 -4.53
N GLU A 714 -18.03 17.76 -5.49
CA GLU A 714 -16.90 18.69 -5.64
C GLU A 714 -17.28 20.17 -5.43
N SER A 715 -18.48 20.46 -4.92
CA SER A 715 -18.93 21.84 -4.68
C SER A 715 -19.92 21.99 -3.53
N VAL A 716 -19.91 23.18 -2.93
CA VAL A 716 -20.91 23.62 -1.95
C VAL A 716 -21.39 25.00 -2.36
N SER A 717 -22.69 25.21 -2.49
CA SER A 717 -23.28 26.52 -2.76
C SER A 717 -24.37 26.88 -1.78
N PHE A 718 -24.52 28.16 -1.49
CA PHE A 718 -25.55 28.68 -0.59
C PHE A 718 -25.80 30.16 -0.85
N ALA A 719 -26.93 30.66 -0.36
CA ALA A 719 -27.29 32.07 -0.38
C ALA A 719 -27.26 32.67 1.02
N VAL A 720 -26.85 33.95 1.10
CA VAL A 720 -26.91 34.77 2.31
C VAL A 720 -27.78 35.99 2.09
N ASP A 721 -28.56 36.38 3.10
CA ASP A 721 -29.37 37.59 3.06
C ASP A 721 -28.52 38.87 3.14
N ARG A 722 -27.37 38.79 3.82
CA ARG A 722 -26.39 39.86 4.02
C ARG A 722 -24.96 39.36 3.77
N VAL A 723 -24.15 40.23 3.15
CA VAL A 723 -22.73 39.99 2.88
C VAL A 723 -21.83 40.55 3.99
N GLY A 724 -20.57 40.13 4.03
CA GLY A 724 -19.56 40.62 4.98
C GLY A 724 -19.53 39.90 6.33
N VAL A 725 -20.49 39.02 6.60
CA VAL A 725 -20.51 38.21 7.83
C VAL A 725 -19.91 36.82 7.55
N PRO A 726 -18.91 36.37 8.31
CA PRO A 726 -18.30 35.06 8.17
C PRO A 726 -19.29 33.90 8.26
N VAL A 727 -19.14 32.92 7.37
CA VAL A 727 -19.94 31.68 7.33
C VAL A 727 -19.01 30.48 7.44
N LEU A 728 -19.34 29.55 8.34
CA LEU A 728 -18.67 28.26 8.51
C LEU A 728 -19.28 27.23 7.56
N VAL A 729 -18.42 26.49 6.86
CA VAL A 729 -18.77 25.35 6.03
C VAL A 729 -18.09 24.12 6.62
N LYS A 730 -18.90 23.19 7.16
CA LYS A 730 -18.47 21.94 7.82
C LYS A 730 -18.08 20.87 6.80
N VAL A 731 -17.19 21.25 5.89
CA VAL A 731 -16.52 20.37 4.94
C VAL A 731 -15.02 20.51 5.16
N SER A 732 -14.31 19.39 5.09
CA SER A 732 -12.88 19.34 5.36
C SER A 732 -12.10 20.31 4.47
N TYR A 733 -11.22 21.11 5.06
CA TYR A 733 -10.40 22.06 4.32
C TYR A 733 -9.27 21.34 3.57
N PHE A 734 -9.03 21.81 2.35
CA PHE A 734 -7.87 21.52 1.54
C PHE A 734 -7.56 22.73 0.63
N PRO A 735 -6.29 23.06 0.33
CA PRO A 735 -5.93 24.29 -0.38
C PRO A 735 -6.48 24.42 -1.81
N ASN A 736 -7.00 23.35 -2.39
CA ASN A 736 -7.56 23.35 -3.75
C ASN A 736 -8.98 23.93 -3.84
N TRP A 737 -9.66 24.11 -2.70
CA TRP A 737 -10.97 24.78 -2.66
C TRP A 737 -10.85 26.23 -3.14
N GLN A 738 -11.61 26.55 -4.19
CA GLN A 738 -11.81 27.90 -4.71
C GLN A 738 -13.18 28.40 -4.27
N VAL A 739 -13.38 29.72 -4.30
CA VAL A 739 -14.67 30.32 -3.98
C VAL A 739 -15.02 31.46 -4.94
N LYS A 740 -16.30 31.54 -5.31
CA LYS A 740 -16.94 32.67 -5.99
C LYS A 740 -17.98 33.27 -5.05
N GLY A 741 -18.14 34.60 -5.10
CA GLY A 741 -19.02 35.33 -4.18
C GLY A 741 -18.46 35.51 -2.77
N ALA A 742 -17.19 35.18 -2.53
CA ALA A 742 -16.44 35.47 -1.30
C ALA A 742 -14.98 35.77 -1.64
N SER A 743 -14.23 36.36 -0.70
CA SER A 743 -12.83 36.75 -0.91
C SER A 743 -11.87 35.57 -1.01
N ARG A 744 -11.97 34.61 -0.08
CA ARG A 744 -11.15 33.41 0.01
C ARG A 744 -11.79 32.37 0.93
N VAL A 745 -11.31 31.14 0.82
CA VAL A 745 -11.53 30.07 1.79
C VAL A 745 -10.42 30.09 2.85
N TYR A 746 -10.80 30.13 4.12
CA TYR A 746 -9.91 30.08 5.28
C TYR A 746 -10.04 28.74 5.99
N ARG A 747 -8.93 28.18 6.50
CA ARG A 747 -8.95 26.94 7.28
C ARG A 747 -9.39 27.27 8.70
N ALA A 748 -10.45 26.64 9.17
CA ALA A 748 -10.99 26.82 10.51
C ALA A 748 -10.87 25.54 11.32
N ALA A 749 -10.74 25.62 12.64
CA ALA A 749 -10.82 24.43 13.48
C ALA A 749 -12.21 23.77 13.38
N PRO A 750 -12.33 22.43 13.38
CA PRO A 750 -11.27 21.43 13.42
C PRO A 750 -10.90 20.92 12.00
N ASN A 751 -10.29 21.76 11.16
CA ASN A 751 -10.08 21.50 9.72
C ASN A 751 -11.33 21.67 8.84
N MET A 752 -12.21 22.62 9.17
CA MET A 752 -13.34 23.05 8.34
C MET A 752 -12.99 24.30 7.54
N MET A 753 -13.96 24.85 6.82
CA MET A 753 -13.76 26.04 5.98
C MET A 753 -14.57 27.23 6.50
N VAL A 754 -13.98 28.43 6.47
CA VAL A 754 -14.71 29.69 6.67
C VAL A 754 -14.58 30.54 5.41
N VAL A 755 -15.67 31.19 5.03
CA VAL A 755 -15.71 32.17 3.93
C VAL A 755 -16.37 33.46 4.39
N VAL A 756 -15.98 34.59 3.80
CA VAL A 756 -16.63 35.88 4.03
C VAL A 756 -17.34 36.30 2.73
N PRO A 757 -18.68 36.16 2.64
CA PRO A 757 -19.41 36.49 1.43
C PRO A 757 -19.21 37.95 1.02
N THR A 758 -18.91 38.17 -0.24
CA THR A 758 -18.89 39.49 -0.90
C THR A 758 -20.11 39.68 -1.81
N GLU A 759 -20.78 38.58 -2.14
CA GLU A 759 -22.02 38.52 -2.90
C GLU A 759 -23.04 37.66 -2.16
N LYS A 760 -24.33 37.78 -2.50
CA LYS A 760 -25.39 37.01 -1.84
C LYS A 760 -25.36 35.53 -2.17
N ASN A 761 -24.81 35.15 -3.32
CA ASN A 761 -24.68 33.75 -3.73
C ASN A 761 -23.22 33.36 -3.65
N VAL A 762 -22.93 32.34 -2.86
CA VAL A 762 -21.57 31.83 -2.65
C VAL A 762 -21.47 30.43 -3.24
N THR A 763 -20.37 30.14 -3.93
CA THR A 763 -20.08 28.81 -4.47
C THR A 763 -18.63 28.47 -4.22
N LEU A 764 -18.39 27.39 -3.48
CA LEU A 764 -17.10 26.76 -3.29
C LEU A 764 -16.97 25.61 -4.28
N SER A 765 -15.84 25.52 -4.98
CA SER A 765 -15.53 24.43 -5.93
C SER A 765 -14.14 23.86 -5.67
N TYR A 766 -14.01 22.53 -5.69
CA TYR A 766 -12.72 21.86 -5.63
C TYR A 766 -12.11 21.79 -7.03
N GLU A 767 -10.96 22.44 -7.24
CA GLU A 767 -10.35 22.56 -8.56
C GLU A 767 -8.87 22.15 -8.59
N PRO A 768 -8.36 21.65 -9.74
CA PRO A 768 -6.92 21.42 -9.91
C PRO A 768 -6.11 22.70 -9.78
N SER A 769 -5.14 22.71 -8.88
CA SER A 769 -4.23 23.82 -8.64
C SER A 769 -3.23 24.02 -9.80
N GLN A 770 -2.50 25.14 -9.78
CA GLN A 770 -1.41 25.36 -10.76
C GLN A 770 -0.29 24.32 -10.64
N LEU A 771 -0.03 23.84 -9.41
CA LEU A 771 0.91 22.75 -9.18
C LEU A 771 0.42 21.47 -9.89
N ASP A 772 -0.87 21.16 -9.79
CA ASP A 772 -1.45 19.98 -10.42
C ASP A 772 -1.35 20.07 -11.94
N ARG A 773 -1.71 21.20 -12.53
CA ARG A 773 -1.61 21.44 -13.98
C ARG A 773 -0.17 21.33 -14.49
N SER A 774 0.79 21.94 -13.77
CA SER A 774 2.20 21.87 -14.16
C SER A 774 2.78 20.46 -14.06
N SER A 775 2.31 19.64 -13.11
CA SER A 775 2.74 18.25 -12.96
C SER A 775 2.35 17.36 -14.16
N TYR A 776 1.19 17.60 -14.78
CA TYR A 776 0.81 16.95 -16.03
C TYR A 776 1.73 17.35 -17.19
N ALA A 777 2.16 18.61 -17.26
CA ALA A 777 3.11 19.06 -18.28
C ALA A 777 4.48 18.36 -18.13
N VAL A 778 4.98 18.22 -16.90
CA VAL A 778 6.20 17.45 -16.61
C VAL A 778 6.02 15.97 -17.02
N THR A 779 4.85 15.41 -16.77
CA THR A 779 4.53 14.04 -17.18
C THR A 779 4.53 13.87 -18.69
N LEU A 780 3.98 14.84 -19.43
CA LEU A 780 4.02 14.84 -20.89
C LEU A 780 5.46 14.85 -21.42
N VAL A 781 6.36 15.62 -20.80
CA VAL A 781 7.79 15.58 -21.11
C VAL A 781 8.37 14.19 -20.84
N GLY A 782 7.98 13.55 -19.73
CA GLY A 782 8.33 12.17 -19.41
C GLY A 782 7.87 11.17 -20.48
N ILE A 783 6.64 11.32 -21.00
CA ILE A 783 6.09 10.48 -22.07
C ILE A 783 6.91 10.66 -23.36
N VAL A 784 7.19 11.91 -23.75
CA VAL A 784 8.01 12.21 -24.94
C VAL A 784 9.43 11.63 -24.79
N MET A 785 10.01 11.77 -23.60
CA MET A 785 11.30 11.20 -23.26
C MET A 785 11.26 9.68 -23.37
N ALA A 786 10.26 9.01 -22.80
CA ALA A 786 10.09 7.56 -22.89
C ALA A 786 10.00 7.09 -24.34
N VAL A 787 9.19 7.74 -25.18
CA VAL A 787 9.10 7.44 -26.63
C VAL A 787 10.47 7.53 -27.29
N PHE A 788 11.26 8.56 -26.98
CA PHE A 788 12.63 8.68 -27.47
C PHE A 788 13.54 7.55 -26.97
N LEU A 789 13.43 7.18 -25.68
CA LEU A 789 14.21 6.09 -25.08
C LEU A 789 13.88 4.72 -25.69
N PHE A 790 12.62 4.49 -26.08
CA PHE A 790 12.22 3.28 -26.79
C PHE A 790 12.74 3.26 -28.23
N ARG A 791 12.72 4.40 -28.92
CA ARG A 791 13.15 4.50 -30.33
C ARG A 791 14.65 4.54 -30.52
N ARG A 792 15.41 5.21 -29.64
CA ARG A 792 16.86 5.37 -29.76
C ARG A 792 17.61 4.44 -28.81
N ARG A 793 18.29 3.44 -29.40
CA ARG A 793 19.22 2.59 -28.65
C ARG A 793 20.40 3.41 -28.17
N PHE A 794 20.60 3.46 -26.86
CA PHE A 794 21.84 3.99 -26.29
C PHE A 794 22.96 2.98 -26.57
N ARG A 795 24.03 3.44 -27.18
CA ARG A 795 25.21 2.63 -27.46
C ARG A 795 26.34 3.16 -26.58
N TYR A 796 26.89 2.29 -25.75
CA TYR A 796 28.16 2.54 -25.09
C TYR A 796 29.23 2.74 -26.16
N GLY A 797 29.95 3.87 -26.09
CA GLY A 797 30.97 4.23 -27.07
C GLY A 797 32.25 3.45 -26.81
N VAL A 798 32.68 2.66 -27.81
CA VAL A 798 33.82 1.71 -27.77
C VAL A 798 33.59 0.57 -26.78
N ALA A 799 33.98 -0.65 -27.18
CA ALA A 799 33.72 -1.89 -26.46
C ALA A 799 34.00 -1.73 -24.96
N MET A 800 32.93 -1.67 -24.16
CA MET A 800 33.06 -1.87 -22.72
C MET A 800 33.86 -3.16 -22.53
N PRO A 801 34.87 -3.19 -21.64
CA PRO A 801 35.63 -4.40 -21.40
C PRO A 801 34.63 -5.53 -21.16
N ALA A 802 34.72 -6.56 -22.00
CA ALA A 802 33.83 -7.71 -21.90
C ALA A 802 33.87 -8.17 -20.45
N ARG A 803 32.68 -8.46 -19.91
CA ARG A 803 32.56 -9.14 -18.62
C ARG A 803 33.51 -10.33 -18.67
N THR A 804 34.50 -10.40 -17.77
CA THR A 804 35.31 -11.59 -17.58
C THR A 804 34.43 -12.64 -16.91
N ASP A 805 33.43 -13.11 -17.66
CA ASP A 805 32.67 -14.33 -17.40
C ASP A 805 33.35 -15.47 -18.14
N THR A 806 34.64 -15.68 -17.90
CA THR A 806 35.25 -16.96 -18.23
C THR A 806 34.92 -17.91 -17.08
N GLU A 807 33.71 -18.46 -17.10
CA GLU A 807 33.61 -19.87 -16.69
C GLU A 807 34.25 -20.66 -17.83
N ILE A 808 35.20 -21.52 -17.47
CA ILE A 808 35.94 -22.38 -18.38
C ILE A 808 34.95 -23.33 -19.05
N GLU A 809 34.44 -22.95 -20.22
CA GLU A 809 34.09 -23.93 -21.25
C GLU A 809 35.40 -24.29 -21.96
N ALA A 810 35.83 -25.54 -21.80
CA ALA A 810 36.78 -26.10 -22.73
C ALA A 810 36.04 -26.24 -24.07
N ASP A 811 36.39 -25.40 -25.03
CA ASP A 811 36.00 -25.57 -26.43
C ASP A 811 36.53 -26.93 -26.92
N PRO A 812 35.69 -27.89 -27.34
CA PRO A 812 36.18 -29.17 -27.85
C PRO A 812 36.77 -29.06 -29.26
N ASN A 813 36.62 -27.92 -29.95
CA ASN A 813 36.94 -27.79 -31.37
C ASN A 813 37.98 -26.70 -31.69
N GLY A 814 39.02 -26.59 -30.86
CA GLY A 814 40.21 -25.81 -31.22
C GLY A 814 41.05 -26.52 -32.28
N GLU A 815 40.62 -26.46 -33.55
CA GLU A 815 41.54 -26.69 -34.67
C GLU A 815 42.60 -25.58 -34.66
N LEU A 816 43.86 -25.99 -34.49
CA LEU A 816 45.03 -25.16 -34.72
C LEU A 816 45.07 -24.74 -36.20
N SER A 817 44.59 -23.53 -36.51
CA SER A 817 44.95 -22.89 -37.77
C SER A 817 46.39 -22.36 -37.67
N THR A 818 47.30 -23.10 -38.28
CA THR A 818 48.62 -22.60 -38.68
C THR A 818 48.42 -21.67 -39.88
N ASP A 819 48.54 -20.35 -39.68
CA ASP A 819 49.20 -19.45 -40.63
C ASP A 819 49.09 -17.97 -40.22
N SER A 820 50.25 -17.36 -39.97
CA SER A 820 50.71 -16.13 -40.64
C SER A 820 51.95 -15.59 -39.93
N LEU A 821 53.09 -16.13 -40.34
CA LEU A 821 54.35 -15.41 -40.30
C LEU A 821 54.43 -14.54 -41.57
N ARG A 822 54.75 -13.26 -41.35
CA ARG A 822 55.23 -12.22 -42.29
C ARG A 822 54.18 -11.36 -43.03
N ASP A 823 54.50 -10.07 -42.94
CA ASP A 823 54.00 -8.83 -43.54
C ASP A 823 52.69 -8.21 -43.02
#